data_AF-S0ELB2-F1
#
_entry.id   AF-S0ELB2-F1
#
_cell.length_a   1.000
_cell.length_b   1.000
_cell.length_c   1.000
_cell.angle_alpha   90.00
_cell.angle_beta   90.00
_cell.angle_gamma   90.00
#
_symmetry.space_group_name_H-M   'P 1'
#
loop_
_entity.id
_entity.type
_entity.pdbx_description
1 polymer ?
#
loop_
_entity_poly.entity_id
_entity_poly.type
_entity_poly.pdbx_seq_one_letter_code
_entity_poly.pdbx_strand_id
1 'polypeptide(L)'
;MKLSRVTPFTLLAASYQAAYVQFQDCADTLTNKSLIPESFRAAVEQGRDGFEWRFDVIAGQADRNACEIDVGDVVPRFTVIDYGRDSKEVSGEIVNMSCYTSEWLGPRAHFTIASSFKRSAFLDTFRTTLEITSKDNESLSCVRATLTPAAPESIRLLSLWLPIATFALTCIVACWPAQQTTSSLTSKNGRITRAINLLAYIQFVFFSGAHSLRYPGFFQPLVGLCSWSTLMLPAGPVEASSPYARAGVNDGIYEHNGTITGAPGLELLTQMTGSPVKPQSWMNTFVLSLIIFFFLYLSSYISFRLNSRDSPSNLTLATIGSQLRDRYWAVVRLFLSCFMLPISAWATYQFLDDQIFGYRNSAMAILILIVLLAGFWWSWTRDSEMGSLVIQSPGRLNKDPESGRQYYALVLFSLMFLRGSVIGGLQTYTSVQLGVLLGCELLQLLAMTFWTRFACFISLAGILSVSRLALFALHIGFVPGLASHSGRMLVAYIILCGHVVVLTCIFLLPTVLDMAHLIMYGRAVTMSDADRGTPVREVSRPIQRAQTDIEGLQKSKSAKTRDLNSHTRASPDFNQLLLEMILKRETNNLLIVLTSQKALTEFLEDLKGRDNRAESEKNSNVFSDSSSTLINPSSSKEEIAPVSDISGDLVSHLFSKENLAIRSAPRHHNLDYPINQYFISSSHNTYLRGRQVAAPSKLKGYISTLSQGCRSVEVDCWDGRDGQPIVKHGYSLTTSISFRSVIETINNYAFFASDLPLWLSLEVHCNPAQRDIMARTMLEIFRSSLVVEPLDASSQELPSPNQLRGKILLKVKVAQDPEPLQEPLAPEYLNLDEPGEYIENQDHQDLPGDLLQSLAVYGASRRLPKNAEFDTHRNFIYSVSERNFKKHTKDNCSLDLAGTQHLVRVYPDPNRVDSSNFDPLQCWRHGVQMAALNCQTDDFYMSLNQAMFHGSSGYVLKASPQTTQIQLQVDVLMARGLKVSTGNGPVHVKMKLLTPDTMSQKARTAPVLLQDSDVAFDENLEMSVETNYPHLTFLHWSVKTMSNGRSMSITSGTAKVENLREGYRVLPIGEASNNKGRLLCKISVKST
;
A
#
# COMPACT_ATOMS: atom_id res chain seq x y z
N MET A 1 -37.23 22.65 2.29
CA MET A 1 -36.66 22.64 0.93
C MET A 1 -37.47 21.69 0.05
N LYS A 2 -38.05 22.18 -1.05
CA LYS A 2 -38.78 21.35 -2.01
C LYS A 2 -37.79 20.48 -2.79
N LEU A 3 -37.62 19.22 -2.39
CA LEU A 3 -36.84 18.21 -3.12
C LEU A 3 -37.56 17.71 -4.39
N SER A 4 -38.43 18.54 -4.99
CA SER A 4 -39.31 18.16 -6.11
C SER A 4 -38.74 18.49 -7.49
N ARG A 5 -37.45 18.81 -7.60
CA ARG A 5 -36.82 19.24 -8.87
C ARG A 5 -35.62 18.41 -9.31
N VAL A 6 -35.26 17.36 -8.58
CA VAL A 6 -34.17 16.45 -8.96
C VAL A 6 -34.78 15.11 -9.37
N THR A 7 -35.41 15.05 -10.55
CA THR A 7 -35.73 13.81 -11.29
C THR A 7 -36.30 14.17 -12.68
N PRO A 8 -35.48 14.60 -13.65
CA PRO A 8 -35.95 14.70 -15.04
C PRO A 8 -35.57 13.49 -15.91
N PHE A 9 -34.82 12.51 -15.39
CA PHE A 9 -34.42 11.35 -16.18
C PHE A 9 -34.76 10.06 -15.45
N THR A 10 -35.44 9.17 -16.18
CA THR A 10 -35.97 7.85 -15.78
C THR A 10 -37.32 7.89 -15.07
N LEU A 11 -38.40 7.73 -15.84
CA LEU A 11 -39.47 6.72 -15.62
C LEU A 11 -40.69 7.03 -16.50
N LEU A 12 -40.56 6.64 -17.76
CA LEU A 12 -41.69 6.45 -18.66
C LEU A 12 -42.34 5.09 -18.34
N ALA A 13 -43.66 5.10 -18.20
CA ALA A 13 -44.59 3.99 -18.41
C ALA A 13 -44.40 2.71 -17.56
N ALA A 14 -45.03 2.67 -16.37
CA ALA A 14 -45.54 1.42 -15.80
C ALA A 14 -46.71 1.73 -14.85
N SER A 15 -47.81 0.99 -14.96
CA SER A 15 -48.86 0.90 -13.94
C SER A 15 -48.26 0.32 -12.65
N TYR A 16 -48.47 0.97 -11.50
CA TYR A 16 -47.80 0.62 -10.25
C TYR A 16 -48.76 -0.09 -9.28
N GLN A 17 -48.76 -1.42 -9.23
CA GLN A 17 -49.48 -2.12 -8.16
C GLN A 17 -48.93 -1.66 -6.79
N ALA A 18 -49.82 -1.30 -5.85
CA ALA A 18 -49.43 -0.79 -4.54
C ALA A 18 -48.93 -1.98 -3.72
N ALA A 19 -47.72 -1.88 -3.20
CA ALA A 19 -46.90 -3.05 -2.92
C ALA A 19 -46.82 -3.45 -1.44
N TYR A 20 -47.35 -2.66 -0.52
CA TYR A 20 -47.19 -2.97 0.90
C TYR A 20 -48.46 -2.56 1.61
N VAL A 21 -49.15 -3.53 2.23
CA VAL A 21 -50.30 -3.28 3.08
C VAL A 21 -50.02 -3.91 4.44
N GLN A 22 -49.77 -3.05 5.43
CA GLN A 22 -49.78 -3.47 6.82
C GLN A 22 -51.10 -3.04 7.43
N PHE A 23 -52.05 -3.97 7.60
CA PHE A 23 -53.39 -3.65 8.09
C PHE A 23 -53.61 -4.07 9.56
N GLN A 24 -54.48 -3.35 10.25
CA GLN A 24 -54.93 -3.64 11.61
C GLN A 24 -56.36 -3.13 11.77
N ASP A 25 -57.15 -3.80 12.61
CA ASP A 25 -58.44 -3.28 13.03
C ASP A 25 -58.29 -1.92 13.74
N CYS A 26 -59.24 -1.03 13.48
CA CYS A 26 -59.43 0.15 14.33
C CYS A 26 -59.90 -0.34 15.73
N ALA A 27 -59.45 0.33 16.80
CA ALA A 27 -59.55 -0.13 18.20
C ALA A 27 -60.95 -0.67 18.67
N ASP A 28 -60.92 -1.43 19.77
CA ASP A 28 -61.92 -2.37 20.36
C ASP A 28 -63.37 -1.90 20.64
N THR A 29 -63.83 -0.74 20.16
CA THR A 29 -65.18 -0.21 20.47
C THR A 29 -66.31 -0.73 19.56
N LEU A 30 -66.00 -1.55 18.55
CA LEU A 30 -66.98 -2.17 17.66
C LEU A 30 -67.50 -3.47 18.30
N THR A 31 -68.54 -3.36 19.13
CA THR A 31 -69.13 -4.49 19.87
C THR A 31 -69.94 -5.47 19.01
N ASN A 32 -70.29 -5.11 17.78
CA ASN A 32 -70.97 -5.96 16.79
C ASN A 32 -70.35 -5.77 15.40
N LYS A 33 -69.23 -6.45 15.10
CA LYS A 33 -68.68 -6.50 13.74
C LYS A 33 -69.53 -7.46 12.89
N SER A 34 -70.27 -6.94 11.92
CA SER A 34 -70.99 -7.78 10.93
C SER A 34 -70.05 -8.29 9.83
N LEU A 35 -68.95 -7.57 9.57
CA LEU A 35 -67.92 -7.88 8.58
C LEU A 35 -66.53 -7.85 9.23
N ILE A 36 -65.87 -9.01 9.28
CA ILE A 36 -64.52 -9.19 9.83
C ILE A 36 -63.53 -9.15 8.66
N PRO A 37 -62.67 -8.14 8.56
CA PRO A 37 -61.72 -8.03 7.46
C PRO A 37 -60.66 -9.12 7.56
N GLU A 38 -60.55 -9.96 6.53
CA GLU A 38 -59.61 -11.08 6.47
C GLU A 38 -58.40 -10.77 5.56
N SER A 39 -58.60 -9.97 4.51
CA SER A 39 -57.50 -9.49 3.67
C SER A 39 -57.79 -8.09 3.13
N PHE A 40 -56.73 -7.30 2.93
CA PHE A 40 -56.79 -5.97 2.31
C PHE A 40 -55.65 -5.84 1.30
N ARG A 41 -56.00 -5.54 0.04
CA ARG A 41 -55.07 -5.26 -1.06
C ARG A 41 -55.30 -3.86 -1.59
N ALA A 42 -54.25 -3.23 -2.07
CA ALA A 42 -54.32 -1.92 -2.70
C ALA A 42 -53.48 -1.92 -3.99
N ALA A 43 -53.94 -1.28 -5.05
CA ALA A 43 -53.27 -1.13 -6.33
C ALA A 43 -53.34 0.34 -6.80
N VAL A 44 -52.32 0.82 -7.53
CA VAL A 44 -52.32 2.17 -8.11
C VAL A 44 -52.17 2.09 -9.62
N GLU A 45 -53.20 2.45 -10.34
CA GLU A 45 -53.19 2.50 -11.79
C GLU A 45 -53.03 3.94 -12.29
N GLN A 46 -52.40 4.07 -13.45
CA GLN A 46 -52.30 5.36 -14.12
C GLN A 46 -53.58 5.57 -14.94
N GLY A 47 -54.45 6.46 -14.46
CA GLY A 47 -55.65 6.89 -15.18
C GLY A 47 -55.37 8.02 -16.17
N ARG A 48 -56.39 8.44 -16.94
CA ARG A 48 -56.26 9.51 -17.96
C ARG A 48 -55.94 10.89 -17.35
N ASP A 49 -56.48 11.19 -16.17
CA ASP A 49 -56.38 12.51 -15.51
C ASP A 49 -55.62 12.49 -14.16
N GLY A 50 -55.02 11.36 -13.80
CA GLY A 50 -54.36 11.18 -12.49
C GLY A 50 -54.02 9.73 -12.17
N PHE A 51 -53.75 9.44 -10.90
CA PHE A 51 -53.59 8.07 -10.42
C PHE A 51 -54.91 7.60 -9.81
N GLU A 52 -55.34 6.40 -10.21
CA GLU A 52 -56.54 5.72 -9.72
C GLU A 52 -56.10 4.62 -8.75
N TRP A 53 -56.53 4.70 -7.51
CA TRP A 53 -56.28 3.66 -6.51
C TRP A 53 -57.43 2.68 -6.52
N ARG A 54 -57.10 1.39 -6.55
CA ARG A 54 -58.04 0.29 -6.36
C ARG A 54 -57.73 -0.41 -5.05
N PHE A 55 -58.75 -0.71 -4.27
CA PHE A 55 -58.65 -1.41 -2.99
C PHE A 55 -59.51 -2.66 -3.07
N ASP A 56 -58.91 -3.84 -2.88
CA ASP A 56 -59.64 -5.10 -2.80
C ASP A 56 -59.66 -5.58 -1.35
N VAL A 57 -60.85 -5.79 -0.80
CA VAL A 57 -61.05 -6.17 0.60
C VAL A 57 -61.87 -7.44 0.65
N ILE A 58 -61.36 -8.45 1.34
CA ILE A 58 -62.10 -9.67 1.62
C ILE A 58 -62.45 -9.65 3.10
N ALA A 59 -63.75 -9.73 3.42
CA ALA A 59 -64.25 -9.79 4.77
C ALA A 59 -65.11 -11.05 4.98
N GLY A 60 -64.86 -11.76 6.08
CA GLY A 60 -65.70 -12.84 6.57
C GLY A 60 -66.96 -12.27 7.24
N GLN A 61 -68.10 -12.92 7.04
CA GLN A 61 -69.37 -12.48 7.61
C GLN A 61 -69.62 -13.14 8.98
N ALA A 62 -70.10 -12.37 9.95
CA ALA A 62 -70.35 -12.88 11.31
C ALA A 62 -71.59 -13.79 11.40
N ASP A 63 -72.59 -13.59 10.53
CA ASP A 63 -73.78 -14.43 10.44
C ASP A 63 -73.62 -15.54 9.38
N ARG A 64 -74.02 -16.77 9.72
CA ARG A 64 -73.55 -18.00 9.04
C ARG A 64 -74.42 -18.50 7.89
N ASN A 65 -75.53 -17.82 7.56
CA ASN A 65 -76.49 -18.30 6.57
C ASN A 65 -76.63 -17.34 5.37
N ALA A 66 -75.83 -17.59 4.34
CA ALA A 66 -75.90 -17.05 2.97
C ALA A 66 -75.56 -15.55 2.75
N CYS A 67 -74.99 -15.30 1.56
CA CYS A 67 -74.54 -14.01 1.02
C CYS A 67 -75.69 -13.02 0.70
N GLU A 68 -76.58 -12.72 1.65
CA GLU A 68 -77.64 -11.71 1.51
C GLU A 68 -77.21 -10.36 2.11
N ILE A 69 -76.09 -9.79 1.64
CA ILE A 69 -75.77 -8.38 1.94
C ILE A 69 -76.47 -7.53 0.89
N ASP A 70 -77.49 -6.77 1.29
CA ASP A 70 -78.20 -5.84 0.42
C ASP A 70 -77.22 -4.73 -0.03
N VAL A 71 -76.83 -4.77 -1.30
CA VAL A 71 -75.76 -3.96 -1.91
C VAL A 71 -76.03 -2.46 -1.75
N GLY A 72 -77.30 -2.09 -1.57
CA GLY A 72 -77.71 -0.71 -1.40
C GLY A 72 -77.21 -0.07 -0.10
N ASP A 73 -76.92 -0.83 0.95
CA ASP A 73 -76.78 -0.27 2.31
C ASP A 73 -75.33 -0.07 2.76
N VAL A 74 -74.34 -0.40 1.92
CA VAL A 74 -72.92 -0.31 2.27
C VAL A 74 -72.26 0.88 1.58
N VAL A 75 -71.71 1.82 2.37
CA VAL A 75 -70.96 2.98 1.89
C VAL A 75 -69.52 2.90 2.40
N PRO A 76 -68.52 2.77 1.52
CA PRO A 76 -67.14 2.71 1.97
C PRO A 76 -66.54 4.12 2.07
N ARG A 77 -66.04 4.46 3.26
CA ARG A 77 -65.28 5.69 3.50
C ARG A 77 -63.79 5.40 3.56
N PHE A 78 -63.02 6.17 2.80
CA PHE A 78 -61.57 6.09 2.83
C PHE A 78 -61.00 7.41 3.31
N THR A 79 -60.10 7.32 4.28
CA THR A 79 -59.30 8.45 4.70
C THR A 79 -57.85 8.12 4.40
N VAL A 80 -57.26 8.87 3.46
CA VAL A 80 -55.82 8.79 3.15
C VAL A 80 -55.14 9.99 3.79
N ILE A 81 -54.25 9.71 4.73
CA ILE A 81 -53.48 10.71 5.46
C ILE A 81 -52.03 10.63 4.96
N ASP A 82 -51.55 11.70 4.35
CA ASP A 82 -50.12 11.90 4.08
C ASP A 82 -49.43 12.14 5.44
N TYR A 83 -48.32 11.45 5.71
CA TYR A 83 -47.59 11.47 6.99
C TYR A 83 -46.96 12.84 7.38
N GLY A 84 -47.37 13.93 6.72
CA GLY A 84 -46.89 15.30 6.99
C GLY A 84 -47.82 16.45 6.60
N ARG A 85 -49.11 16.23 6.25
CA ARG A 85 -50.09 17.31 5.98
C ARG A 85 -51.48 16.97 6.48
N ASP A 86 -52.30 18.01 6.67
CA ASP A 86 -53.71 17.91 7.06
C ASP A 86 -54.51 16.95 6.17
N SER A 87 -55.37 16.18 6.83
CA SER A 87 -56.20 15.11 6.28
C SER A 87 -57.10 15.58 5.12
N LYS A 88 -57.09 14.84 4.01
CA LYS A 88 -58.20 14.85 3.06
C LYS A 88 -58.91 13.51 3.14
N GLU A 89 -60.15 13.54 3.59
CA GLU A 89 -61.06 12.41 3.45
C GLU A 89 -61.40 12.29 1.96
N VAL A 90 -61.26 11.10 1.39
CA VAL A 90 -61.49 10.84 -0.03
C VAL A 90 -62.42 9.64 -0.12
N SER A 91 -63.70 9.86 -0.43
CA SER A 91 -64.64 8.74 -0.65
C SER A 91 -64.24 7.92 -1.88
N GLY A 92 -64.40 6.60 -1.80
CA GLY A 92 -64.23 5.68 -2.92
C GLY A 92 -65.58 5.13 -3.36
N GLU A 93 -65.66 4.65 -4.60
CA GLU A 93 -66.86 3.99 -5.13
C GLU A 93 -66.63 2.48 -5.22
N ILE A 94 -67.61 1.67 -4.81
CA ILE A 94 -67.55 0.21 -4.98
C ILE A 94 -67.70 -0.10 -6.47
N VAL A 95 -66.63 -0.60 -7.09
CA VAL A 95 -66.58 -0.95 -8.51
C VAL A 95 -67.04 -2.39 -8.75
N ASN A 96 -66.76 -3.29 -7.81
CA ASN A 96 -67.18 -4.68 -7.90
C ASN A 96 -67.44 -5.24 -6.50
N MET A 97 -68.46 -6.07 -6.35
CA MET A 97 -68.73 -6.80 -5.13
C MET A 97 -69.13 -8.23 -5.47
N SER A 98 -68.48 -9.20 -4.84
CA SER A 98 -68.80 -10.62 -5.02
C SER A 98 -68.84 -11.28 -3.66
N CYS A 99 -69.76 -12.22 -3.46
CA CYS A 99 -69.81 -13.00 -2.23
C CYS A 99 -69.72 -14.48 -2.57
N TYR A 100 -68.85 -15.20 -1.87
CA TYR A 100 -68.57 -16.60 -2.11
C TYR A 100 -68.43 -17.34 -0.78
N THR A 101 -68.89 -18.58 -0.75
CA THR A 101 -68.74 -19.47 0.40
C THR A 101 -67.53 -20.36 0.21
N SER A 102 -66.61 -20.35 1.17
CA SER A 102 -65.46 -21.25 1.19
C SER A 102 -65.79 -22.50 1.99
N GLU A 103 -65.47 -23.68 1.45
CA GLU A 103 -65.70 -24.98 2.09
C GLU A 103 -65.17 -25.07 3.54
N TRP A 104 -64.11 -24.34 3.87
CA TRP A 104 -63.41 -24.46 5.14
C TRP A 104 -63.64 -23.30 6.11
N LEU A 105 -64.11 -22.15 5.61
CA LEU A 105 -64.06 -20.88 6.34
C LEU A 105 -65.37 -20.08 6.29
N GLY A 106 -66.40 -20.56 5.57
CA GLY A 106 -67.72 -19.92 5.55
C GLY A 106 -67.90 -18.81 4.48
N PRO A 107 -68.98 -18.01 4.56
CA PRO A 107 -69.30 -16.94 3.61
C PRO A 107 -68.33 -15.74 3.72
N ARG A 108 -67.86 -15.26 2.56
CA ARG A 108 -66.98 -14.10 2.42
C ARG A 108 -67.52 -13.11 1.41
N ALA A 109 -67.46 -11.84 1.75
CA ALA A 109 -67.68 -10.74 0.83
C ALA A 109 -66.35 -10.18 0.33
N HIS A 110 -66.23 -10.00 -0.97
CA HIS A 110 -65.10 -9.39 -1.65
C HIS A 110 -65.55 -8.08 -2.29
N PHE A 111 -64.94 -6.98 -1.85
CA PHE A 111 -65.23 -5.62 -2.28
C PHE A 111 -64.03 -5.07 -3.06
N THR A 112 -64.25 -4.62 -4.28
CA THR A 112 -63.28 -3.84 -5.06
C THR A 112 -63.75 -2.39 -5.09
N ILE A 113 -62.91 -1.47 -4.61
CA ILE A 113 -63.25 -0.07 -4.43
C ILE A 113 -62.23 0.79 -5.15
N ALA A 114 -62.68 1.73 -5.98
CA ALA A 114 -61.81 2.67 -6.68
C ALA A 114 -61.93 4.09 -6.14
N SER A 115 -60.81 4.80 -6.09
CA SER A 115 -60.76 6.22 -5.71
C SER A 115 -59.63 6.93 -6.45
N SER A 116 -59.80 8.20 -6.79
CA SER A 116 -58.79 8.97 -7.55
C SER A 116 -58.18 10.09 -6.70
N PHE A 117 -56.86 10.26 -6.73
CA PHE A 117 -56.20 11.41 -6.08
C PHE A 117 -54.93 11.88 -6.80
N LYS A 118 -54.55 13.15 -6.56
CA LYS A 118 -53.35 13.79 -7.12
C LYS A 118 -52.13 13.55 -6.21
N ARG A 119 -51.06 12.97 -6.76
CA ARG A 119 -49.86 12.48 -6.05
C ARG A 119 -49.05 13.55 -5.29
N SER A 120 -48.58 13.22 -4.08
CA SER A 120 -47.38 13.77 -3.42
C SER A 120 -46.17 12.84 -3.63
N ALA A 121 -44.96 13.42 -3.71
CA ALA A 121 -43.62 12.95 -4.09
C ALA A 121 -43.29 11.45 -4.40
N PHE A 122 -42.00 11.17 -4.60
CA PHE A 122 -41.49 9.86 -5.04
C PHE A 122 -41.36 8.89 -3.83
N LEU A 123 -41.98 7.70 -3.90
CA LEU A 123 -42.01 6.66 -2.86
C LEU A 123 -42.60 7.07 -1.49
N ASP A 124 -43.48 8.08 -1.44
CA ASP A 124 -44.13 8.51 -0.20
C ASP A 124 -44.99 7.39 0.41
N THR A 125 -44.95 7.26 1.74
CA THR A 125 -45.74 6.27 2.50
C THR A 125 -47.01 6.92 3.05
N PHE A 126 -48.16 6.32 2.77
CA PHE A 126 -49.46 6.82 3.16
C PHE A 126 -50.04 6.03 4.32
N ARG A 127 -50.74 6.70 5.22
CA ARG A 127 -51.59 6.03 6.21
C ARG A 127 -53.02 6.08 5.71
N THR A 128 -53.62 4.91 5.54
CA THR A 128 -54.97 4.78 5.01
C THR A 128 -55.86 4.16 6.07
N THR A 129 -57.03 4.73 6.31
CA THR A 129 -58.08 4.12 7.12
C THR A 129 -59.26 3.89 6.20
N LEU A 130 -59.64 2.63 6.02
CA LEU A 130 -60.87 2.22 5.38
C LEU A 130 -61.89 1.95 6.48
N GLU A 131 -63.02 2.64 6.40
CA GLU A 131 -64.18 2.39 7.24
C GLU A 131 -65.36 2.04 6.34
N ILE A 132 -65.96 0.87 6.56
CA ILE A 132 -67.16 0.42 5.87
C ILE A 132 -68.33 0.78 6.77
N THR A 133 -69.21 1.67 6.31
CA THR A 133 -70.38 2.12 7.06
C THR A 133 -71.69 1.69 6.41
N SER A 134 -72.73 1.50 7.22
CA SER A 134 -74.11 1.42 6.74
C SER A 134 -74.59 2.77 6.20
N LYS A 135 -75.70 2.80 5.42
CA LYS A 135 -76.41 4.03 5.01
C LYS A 135 -76.72 4.96 6.20
N ASP A 136 -76.99 4.39 7.37
CA ASP A 136 -77.26 5.13 8.61
C ASP A 136 -75.99 5.57 9.36
N ASN A 137 -74.82 5.47 8.70
CA ASN A 137 -73.51 5.89 9.23
C ASN A 137 -73.00 5.06 10.42
N GLU A 138 -73.54 3.86 10.63
CA GLU A 138 -73.00 2.88 11.58
C GLU A 138 -71.78 2.15 10.99
N SER A 139 -70.69 2.03 11.76
CA SER A 139 -69.46 1.38 11.32
C SER A 139 -69.61 -0.14 11.36
N LEU A 140 -69.56 -0.77 10.18
CA LEU A 140 -69.69 -2.24 9.99
C LEU A 140 -68.33 -2.94 10.07
N SER A 141 -67.28 -2.25 9.63
CA SER A 141 -65.89 -2.74 9.65
C SER A 141 -64.91 -1.58 9.52
N CYS A 142 -63.76 -1.63 10.18
CA CYS A 142 -62.73 -0.59 10.06
C CYS A 142 -61.33 -1.20 10.04
N VAL A 143 -60.59 -0.86 8.98
CA VAL A 143 -59.24 -1.34 8.70
C VAL A 143 -58.31 -0.15 8.53
N ARG A 144 -57.24 -0.11 9.32
CA ARG A 144 -56.16 0.84 9.15
C ARG A 144 -54.99 0.16 8.46
N ALA A 145 -54.59 0.66 7.30
CA ALA A 145 -53.45 0.18 6.53
C ALA A 145 -52.35 1.25 6.41
N THR A 146 -51.08 0.84 6.39
CA THR A 146 -49.99 1.69 5.89
C THR A 146 -49.61 1.23 4.49
N LEU A 147 -49.62 2.15 3.53
CA LEU A 147 -49.45 1.90 2.10
C LEU A 147 -48.17 2.55 1.58
N THR A 148 -47.30 1.73 1.01
CA THR A 148 -46.09 2.21 0.33
C THR A 148 -46.15 1.84 -1.15
N PRO A 149 -45.91 2.79 -2.08
CA PRO A 149 -45.83 2.49 -3.50
C PRO A 149 -44.69 1.51 -3.80
N ALA A 150 -44.90 0.62 -4.78
CA ALA A 150 -43.82 -0.20 -5.30
C ALA A 150 -42.67 0.68 -5.80
N ALA A 151 -41.43 0.27 -5.52
CA ALA A 151 -40.30 0.83 -6.23
C ALA A 151 -40.45 0.50 -7.72
N PRO A 152 -40.16 1.46 -8.63
CA PRO A 152 -40.20 1.21 -10.06
C PRO A 152 -39.37 -0.01 -10.44
N GLU A 153 -39.82 -0.73 -11.47
CA GLU A 153 -39.18 -1.96 -11.92
C GLU A 153 -37.68 -1.76 -12.19
N SER A 154 -37.30 -0.62 -12.78
CA SER A 154 -35.90 -0.25 -13.01
C SER A 154 -35.08 -0.16 -11.71
N ILE A 155 -35.64 0.37 -10.62
CA ILE A 155 -34.97 0.47 -9.32
C ILE A 155 -34.90 -0.90 -8.66
N ARG A 156 -35.97 -1.71 -8.73
CA ARG A 156 -35.95 -3.09 -8.21
C ARG A 156 -34.92 -3.95 -8.93
N LEU A 157 -34.89 -3.89 -10.27
CA LEU A 157 -33.91 -4.56 -11.09
C LEU A 157 -32.49 -4.08 -10.77
N LEU A 158 -32.28 -2.77 -10.61
CA LEU A 158 -30.98 -2.23 -10.22
C LEU A 158 -30.56 -2.74 -8.83
N SER A 159 -31.45 -2.68 -7.84
CA SER A 159 -31.18 -3.15 -6.46
C SER A 159 -30.90 -4.65 -6.37
N LEU A 160 -31.50 -5.47 -7.26
CA LEU A 160 -31.23 -6.90 -7.35
C LEU A 160 -29.94 -7.19 -8.13
N TRP A 161 -29.81 -6.66 -9.34
CA TRP A 161 -28.75 -7.02 -10.27
C TRP A 161 -27.43 -6.30 -10.02
N LEU A 162 -27.42 -5.09 -9.46
CA LEU A 162 -26.15 -4.39 -9.18
C LEU A 162 -25.26 -5.19 -8.21
N PRO A 163 -25.75 -5.67 -7.04
CA PRO A 163 -24.96 -6.53 -6.16
C PRO A 163 -24.54 -7.85 -6.82
N ILE A 164 -25.48 -8.53 -7.51
CA ILE A 164 -25.23 -9.83 -8.16
C ILE A 164 -24.17 -9.69 -9.26
N ALA A 165 -24.33 -8.72 -10.17
CA ALA A 165 -23.42 -8.49 -11.27
C ALA A 165 -22.03 -8.08 -10.77
N THR A 166 -21.97 -7.19 -9.76
CA THR A 166 -20.68 -6.79 -9.16
C THR A 166 -19.97 -7.98 -8.52
N PHE A 167 -20.72 -8.84 -7.81
CA PHE A 167 -20.15 -10.05 -7.19
C PHE A 167 -19.68 -11.07 -8.23
N ALA A 168 -20.53 -11.39 -9.21
CA ALA A 168 -20.19 -12.31 -10.31
C ALA A 168 -18.96 -11.85 -11.09
N LEU A 169 -18.90 -10.55 -11.45
CA LEU A 169 -17.75 -9.96 -12.13
C LEU A 169 -16.47 -10.07 -11.29
N THR A 170 -16.56 -9.78 -9.99
CA THR A 170 -15.41 -9.89 -9.07
C THR A 170 -14.92 -11.33 -8.96
N CYS A 171 -15.83 -12.31 -8.91
CA CYS A 171 -15.49 -13.73 -8.94
C CYS A 171 -14.81 -14.14 -10.25
N ILE A 172 -15.32 -13.69 -11.40
CA ILE A 172 -14.70 -13.95 -12.72
C ILE A 172 -13.27 -13.41 -12.76
N VAL A 173 -13.04 -12.18 -12.31
CA VAL A 173 -11.71 -11.56 -12.27
C VAL A 173 -10.77 -12.27 -11.28
N ALA A 174 -11.29 -12.74 -10.15
CA ALA A 174 -10.52 -13.51 -9.15
C ALA A 174 -10.12 -14.90 -9.67
N CYS A 175 -10.95 -15.52 -10.50
CA CYS A 175 -10.69 -16.82 -11.12
C CYS A 175 -9.93 -16.73 -12.46
N TRP A 176 -9.65 -15.53 -12.98
CA TRP A 176 -9.01 -15.36 -14.28
C TRP A 176 -7.60 -15.98 -14.34
N PRO A 177 -7.28 -16.83 -15.35
CA PRO A 177 -5.97 -17.46 -15.47
C PRO A 177 -4.90 -16.42 -15.80
N ALA A 178 -4.00 -16.16 -14.86
CA ALA A 178 -2.81 -15.32 -15.04
C ALA A 178 -1.56 -16.20 -15.09
N GLN A 179 -0.67 -15.96 -16.06
CA GLN A 179 0.60 -16.70 -16.20
C GLN A 179 1.45 -16.53 -14.92
N GLN A 180 1.88 -17.66 -14.35
CA GLN A 180 2.55 -17.71 -13.05
C GLN A 180 3.97 -17.14 -13.15
N THR A 181 4.11 -15.86 -12.84
CA THR A 181 5.38 -15.25 -12.38
C THR A 181 5.29 -15.03 -10.88
N THR A 182 6.42 -14.99 -10.16
CA THR A 182 6.48 -14.87 -8.68
C THR A 182 5.83 -13.58 -8.14
N SER A 183 5.65 -12.54 -8.97
CA SER A 183 4.89 -11.32 -8.67
C SER A 183 3.37 -11.48 -8.81
N SER A 184 2.88 -12.55 -9.45
CA SER A 184 1.45 -12.80 -9.69
C SER A 184 0.72 -13.45 -8.52
N LEU A 185 1.43 -14.11 -7.59
CA LEU A 185 0.83 -14.82 -6.45
C LEU A 185 0.18 -13.85 -5.44
N THR A 186 0.83 -12.70 -5.20
CA THR A 186 0.30 -11.61 -4.35
C THR A 186 -0.89 -10.90 -4.99
N SER A 187 -0.88 -10.74 -6.32
CA SER A 187 -2.02 -10.21 -7.10
C SER A 187 -3.22 -11.17 -7.10
N LYS A 188 -3.00 -12.49 -7.15
CA LYS A 188 -4.07 -13.49 -7.10
C LYS A 188 -4.77 -13.51 -5.74
N ASN A 189 -4.01 -13.46 -4.64
CA ASN A 189 -4.58 -13.42 -3.28
C ASN A 189 -5.36 -12.13 -3.03
N GLY A 190 -4.88 -10.98 -3.53
CA GLY A 190 -5.59 -9.70 -3.39
C GLY A 190 -6.96 -9.64 -4.08
N ARG A 191 -7.14 -10.37 -5.19
CA ARG A 191 -8.41 -10.45 -5.93
C ARG A 191 -9.46 -11.32 -5.22
N ILE A 192 -9.06 -12.45 -4.65
CA ILE A 192 -9.97 -13.33 -3.88
C ILE A 192 -10.48 -12.62 -2.62
N THR A 193 -9.62 -11.93 -1.88
CA THR A 193 -10.02 -11.16 -0.70
C THR A 193 -11.00 -10.04 -1.04
N ARG A 194 -10.92 -9.44 -2.24
CA ARG A 194 -11.90 -8.44 -2.69
C ARG A 194 -13.29 -9.06 -2.85
N ALA A 195 -13.40 -10.28 -3.40
CA ALA A 195 -14.69 -10.97 -3.54
C ALA A 195 -15.33 -11.29 -2.18
N ILE A 196 -14.53 -11.72 -1.20
CA ILE A 196 -14.99 -12.00 0.17
C ILE A 196 -15.50 -10.72 0.85
N ASN A 197 -14.73 -9.62 0.75
CA ASN A 197 -15.13 -8.32 1.31
C ASN A 197 -16.40 -7.76 0.67
N LEU A 198 -16.59 -7.98 -0.65
CA LEU A 198 -17.81 -7.60 -1.35
C LEU A 198 -19.02 -8.40 -0.85
N LEU A 199 -18.89 -9.73 -0.73
CA LEU A 199 -19.97 -10.57 -0.20
C LEU A 199 -20.38 -10.13 1.22
N ALA A 200 -19.41 -9.91 2.11
CA ALA A 200 -19.65 -9.43 3.46
C ALA A 200 -20.34 -8.05 3.48
N TYR A 201 -20.02 -7.16 2.53
CA TYR A 201 -20.69 -5.87 2.41
C TYR A 201 -22.13 -6.01 1.89
N ILE A 202 -22.40 -6.90 0.94
CA ILE A 202 -23.77 -7.18 0.45
C ILE A 202 -24.63 -7.78 1.58
N GLN A 203 -24.06 -8.68 2.39
CA GLN A 203 -24.72 -9.19 3.60
C GLN A 203 -25.03 -8.05 4.59
N PHE A 204 -24.13 -7.09 4.75
CA PHE A 204 -24.38 -5.89 5.56
C PHE A 204 -25.51 -5.02 4.99
N VAL A 205 -25.59 -4.84 3.66
CA VAL A 205 -26.72 -4.13 3.02
C VAL A 205 -28.04 -4.79 3.42
N PHE A 206 -28.14 -6.12 3.30
CA PHE A 206 -29.33 -6.86 3.71
C PHE A 206 -29.65 -6.68 5.21
N PHE A 207 -28.68 -6.92 6.09
CA PHE A 207 -28.90 -6.82 7.54
C PHE A 207 -29.17 -5.38 8.03
N SER A 208 -28.75 -4.35 7.29
CA SER A 208 -29.14 -2.97 7.60
C SER A 208 -30.66 -2.78 7.62
N GLY A 209 -31.40 -3.51 6.78
CA GLY A 209 -32.86 -3.52 6.75
C GLY A 209 -33.50 -4.05 8.04
N ALA A 210 -32.82 -4.89 8.81
CA ALA A 210 -33.33 -5.42 10.07
C ALA A 210 -33.36 -4.34 11.17
N HIS A 211 -32.67 -3.22 10.99
CA HIS A 211 -32.56 -2.15 11.97
C HIS A 211 -33.51 -0.96 11.71
N SER A 212 -34.18 -0.90 10.57
CA SER A 212 -35.23 0.09 10.29
C SER A 212 -36.58 -0.35 10.87
N LEU A 213 -36.59 -0.78 12.13
CA LEU A 213 -37.76 -1.30 12.83
C LEU A 213 -38.87 -0.25 12.87
N ARG A 214 -40.09 -0.64 12.47
CA ARG A 214 -41.28 0.24 12.41
C ARG A 214 -41.16 1.42 11.43
N TYR A 215 -40.32 1.28 10.41
CA TYR A 215 -40.35 2.14 9.23
C TYR A 215 -41.11 1.43 8.09
N PRO A 216 -42.37 1.81 7.81
CA PRO A 216 -43.20 1.15 6.81
C PRO A 216 -42.84 1.53 5.35
N GLY A 217 -41.68 2.14 5.11
CA GLY A 217 -41.31 2.70 3.81
C GLY A 217 -40.51 1.77 2.91
N PHE A 218 -40.07 2.31 1.77
CA PHE A 218 -39.46 1.57 0.64
C PHE A 218 -38.09 0.91 0.92
N PHE A 219 -37.50 1.10 2.10
CA PHE A 219 -36.11 0.71 2.37
C PHE A 219 -35.92 -0.79 2.48
N GLN A 220 -36.66 -1.45 3.38
CA GLN A 220 -36.54 -2.89 3.65
C GLN A 220 -36.77 -3.76 2.42
N PRO A 221 -37.75 -3.46 1.55
CA PRO A 221 -37.94 -4.26 0.33
C PRO A 221 -36.78 -4.14 -0.66
N LEU A 222 -36.17 -2.96 -0.80
CA LEU A 222 -35.03 -2.77 -1.69
C LEU A 222 -33.77 -3.47 -1.19
N VAL A 223 -33.47 -3.39 0.11
CA VAL A 223 -32.31 -4.08 0.69
C VAL A 223 -32.56 -5.59 0.87
N GLY A 224 -33.82 -6.00 1.01
CA GLY A 224 -34.27 -7.39 1.07
C GLY A 224 -33.95 -8.18 -0.20
N LEU A 225 -33.83 -7.52 -1.35
CA LEU A 225 -33.38 -8.13 -2.62
C LEU A 225 -31.94 -8.69 -2.54
N CYS A 226 -31.15 -8.31 -1.54
CA CYS A 226 -29.83 -8.86 -1.26
C CYS A 226 -29.83 -10.16 -0.42
N SER A 227 -31.01 -10.71 -0.11
CA SER A 227 -31.20 -11.89 0.75
C SER A 227 -30.51 -13.18 0.27
N TRP A 228 -30.28 -13.31 -1.03
CA TRP A 228 -29.48 -14.41 -1.59
C TRP A 228 -28.07 -14.49 -0.98
N SER A 229 -27.49 -13.35 -0.57
CA SER A 229 -26.14 -13.28 0.03
C SER A 229 -26.08 -13.86 1.45
N THR A 230 -27.22 -13.94 2.13
CA THR A 230 -27.37 -14.48 3.49
C THR A 230 -28.02 -15.85 3.51
N LEU A 231 -28.21 -16.48 2.34
CA LEU A 231 -28.89 -17.76 2.14
C LEU A 231 -30.39 -17.75 2.49
N MET A 232 -30.97 -16.57 2.63
CA MET A 232 -32.41 -16.40 2.82
C MET A 232 -33.07 -16.34 1.44
N LEU A 233 -33.53 -17.49 0.98
CA LEU A 233 -34.13 -17.63 -0.34
C LEU A 233 -35.65 -17.82 -0.23
N PRO A 234 -36.42 -17.30 -1.20
CA PRO A 234 -37.87 -17.51 -1.25
C PRO A 234 -38.27 -18.99 -1.28
N ALA A 235 -37.41 -19.82 -1.87
CA ALA A 235 -37.54 -21.28 -1.90
C ALA A 235 -36.19 -21.92 -1.57
N GLY A 236 -36.21 -23.02 -0.82
CA GLY A 236 -35.00 -23.74 -0.43
C GLY A 236 -35.14 -25.25 -0.56
N PRO A 237 -34.07 -25.99 -0.24
CA PRO A 237 -34.00 -27.44 -0.44
C PRO A 237 -34.86 -28.27 0.53
N VAL A 238 -35.25 -27.69 1.68
CA VAL A 238 -36.05 -28.37 2.71
C VAL A 238 -37.52 -28.01 2.56
N GLU A 239 -37.81 -26.73 2.39
CA GLU A 239 -39.15 -26.22 2.15
C GLU A 239 -39.14 -25.40 0.86
N ALA A 240 -39.86 -25.90 -0.14
CA ALA A 240 -40.00 -25.29 -1.46
C ALA A 240 -41.22 -24.37 -1.54
N SER A 241 -42.13 -24.42 -0.57
CA SER A 241 -43.34 -23.62 -0.53
C SER A 241 -43.32 -22.64 0.64
N SER A 242 -43.43 -21.35 0.34
CA SER A 242 -43.58 -20.32 1.36
C SER A 242 -45.02 -19.79 1.32
N PRO A 243 -45.68 -19.64 2.49
CA PRO A 243 -46.98 -18.98 2.56
C PRO A 243 -46.91 -17.53 2.02
N TYR A 244 -45.72 -16.92 2.06
CA TYR A 244 -45.48 -15.57 1.58
C TYR A 244 -45.10 -15.50 0.08
N ALA A 245 -44.68 -16.61 -0.56
CA ALA A 245 -44.19 -16.59 -1.94
C ALA A 245 -45.31 -16.48 -3.01
N ARG A 246 -46.50 -17.04 -2.77
CA ARG A 246 -47.64 -16.96 -3.72
C ARG A 246 -48.38 -15.62 -3.71
N ALA A 247 -48.40 -14.93 -2.57
CA ALA A 247 -49.14 -13.67 -2.40
C ALA A 247 -48.24 -12.42 -2.39
N GLY A 248 -46.96 -12.57 -1.99
CA GLY A 248 -46.05 -11.46 -1.66
C GLY A 248 -45.10 -10.96 -2.77
N VAL A 249 -44.58 -11.87 -3.59
CA VAL A 249 -43.36 -11.60 -4.39
C VAL A 249 -43.65 -11.31 -5.87
N ASN A 250 -44.71 -11.89 -6.43
CA ASN A 250 -45.02 -11.78 -7.88
C ASN A 250 -45.75 -10.48 -8.24
N ASP A 251 -46.71 -10.05 -7.40
CA ASP A 251 -47.53 -8.86 -7.66
C ASP A 251 -46.92 -7.60 -6.99
N GLY A 252 -45.78 -7.79 -6.32
CA GLY A 252 -45.12 -6.76 -5.54
C GLY A 252 -45.81 -6.43 -4.22
N ILE A 253 -46.93 -7.08 -3.86
CA ILE A 253 -47.77 -6.77 -2.70
C ILE A 253 -47.44 -7.66 -1.51
N TYR A 254 -46.76 -7.15 -0.48
CA TYR A 254 -46.42 -7.92 0.72
C TYR A 254 -47.55 -7.87 1.75
N GLU A 255 -48.26 -8.99 1.90
CA GLU A 255 -49.27 -9.20 2.93
C GLU A 255 -48.59 -9.56 4.26
N HIS A 256 -48.73 -8.67 5.26
CA HIS A 256 -48.16 -8.87 6.59
C HIS A 256 -49.20 -9.57 7.49
N ASN A 257 -48.85 -10.73 8.05
CA ASN A 257 -49.69 -11.38 9.05
C ASN A 257 -49.58 -10.59 10.38
N GLY A 258 -50.51 -9.66 10.57
CA GLY A 258 -50.93 -9.13 11.88
C GLY A 258 -49.83 -8.66 12.83
N THR A 259 -49.41 -7.40 12.72
CA THR A 259 -49.33 -6.39 13.81
C THR A 259 -48.47 -5.21 13.36
N ILE A 260 -49.02 -3.99 13.46
CA ILE A 260 -48.40 -2.77 12.92
C ILE A 260 -47.02 -2.42 13.55
N THR A 261 -46.58 -3.07 14.63
CA THR A 261 -45.35 -2.66 15.36
C THR A 261 -44.64 -3.74 16.20
N GLY A 262 -45.04 -5.02 16.11
CA GLY A 262 -44.62 -6.05 17.08
C GLY A 262 -43.52 -7.00 16.63
N ALA A 263 -43.45 -7.31 15.32
CA ALA A 263 -42.52 -8.32 14.83
C ALA A 263 -41.06 -7.83 14.85
N PRO A 264 -40.10 -8.68 15.27
CA PRO A 264 -38.68 -8.37 15.17
C PRO A 264 -38.26 -8.18 13.71
N GLY A 265 -37.22 -7.38 13.46
CA GLY A 265 -36.88 -6.86 12.12
C GLY A 265 -36.44 -7.93 11.14
N LEU A 266 -35.86 -9.03 11.64
CA LEU A 266 -35.53 -10.19 10.82
C LEU A 266 -36.78 -10.98 10.37
N GLU A 267 -37.84 -11.02 11.18
CA GLU A 267 -39.14 -11.61 10.79
C GLU A 267 -39.80 -10.77 9.70
N LEU A 268 -39.66 -9.45 9.78
CA LEU A 268 -40.20 -8.60 8.73
C LEU A 268 -39.46 -8.84 7.40
N LEU A 269 -38.15 -9.05 7.45
CA LEU A 269 -37.36 -9.38 6.26
C LEU A 269 -37.71 -10.75 5.65
N THR A 270 -38.03 -11.79 6.44
CA THR A 270 -38.46 -13.09 5.87
C THR A 270 -39.70 -12.92 5.01
N GLN A 271 -40.68 -12.15 5.50
CA GLN A 271 -41.90 -11.85 4.78
C GLN A 271 -41.64 -11.01 3.52
N MET A 272 -40.79 -9.98 3.63
CA MET A 272 -40.43 -9.08 2.51
C MET A 272 -39.61 -9.75 1.40
N THR A 273 -39.09 -10.95 1.65
CA THR A 273 -38.35 -11.71 0.62
C THR A 273 -39.12 -12.94 0.16
N GLY A 274 -40.29 -13.20 0.74
CA GLY A 274 -41.05 -14.41 0.50
C GLY A 274 -40.38 -15.68 1.04
N SER A 275 -39.37 -15.56 1.91
CA SER A 275 -38.73 -16.71 2.57
C SER A 275 -39.74 -17.45 3.45
N PRO A 276 -39.65 -18.78 3.62
CA PRO A 276 -40.53 -19.52 4.52
C PRO A 276 -40.56 -18.97 5.95
N VAL A 277 -41.53 -19.38 6.76
CA VAL A 277 -41.58 -19.01 8.19
C VAL A 277 -40.29 -19.40 8.94
N LYS A 278 -40.04 -18.70 10.06
CA LYS A 278 -38.81 -18.76 10.87
C LYS A 278 -38.15 -20.15 11.03
N PRO A 279 -38.87 -21.24 11.43
CA PRO A 279 -38.23 -22.56 11.61
C PRO A 279 -37.76 -23.20 10.30
N GLN A 280 -38.55 -23.06 9.24
CA GLN A 280 -38.30 -23.63 7.91
C GLN A 280 -37.20 -22.84 7.19
N SER A 281 -37.21 -21.51 7.30
CA SER A 281 -36.12 -20.65 6.78
C SER A 281 -34.77 -20.96 7.41
N TRP A 282 -34.75 -21.26 8.71
CA TRP A 282 -33.54 -21.71 9.40
C TRP A 282 -33.01 -23.03 8.84
N MET A 283 -33.88 -24.02 8.64
CA MET A 283 -33.48 -25.32 8.10
C MET A 283 -32.99 -25.22 6.65
N ASN A 284 -33.64 -24.40 5.83
CA ASN A 284 -33.19 -24.09 4.47
C ASN A 284 -31.79 -23.45 4.47
N THR A 285 -31.57 -22.46 5.33
CA THR A 285 -30.28 -21.78 5.49
C THR A 285 -29.18 -22.77 5.90
N PHE A 286 -29.47 -23.63 6.88
CA PHE A 286 -28.54 -24.65 7.34
C PHE A 286 -28.16 -25.65 6.23
N VAL A 287 -29.16 -26.26 5.58
CA VAL A 287 -28.91 -27.25 4.52
C VAL A 287 -28.18 -26.64 3.33
N LEU A 288 -28.54 -25.42 2.93
CA LEU A 288 -27.86 -24.73 1.84
C LEU A 288 -26.41 -24.42 2.19
N SER A 289 -26.13 -24.02 3.43
CA SER A 289 -24.76 -23.80 3.90
C SER A 289 -23.92 -25.09 3.84
N LEU A 290 -24.52 -26.23 4.18
CA LEU A 290 -23.87 -27.54 4.12
C LEU A 290 -23.60 -27.97 2.67
N ILE A 291 -24.54 -27.73 1.75
CA ILE A 291 -24.34 -27.95 0.30
C ILE A 291 -23.16 -27.13 -0.21
N ILE A 292 -23.09 -25.84 0.15
CA ILE A 292 -21.99 -24.95 -0.26
C ILE A 292 -20.66 -25.44 0.30
N PHE A 293 -20.62 -25.88 1.56
CA PHE A 293 -19.41 -26.45 2.16
C PHE A 293 -18.91 -27.68 1.40
N PHE A 294 -19.80 -28.63 1.09
CA PHE A 294 -19.44 -29.81 0.30
C PHE A 294 -19.01 -29.48 -1.13
N PHE A 295 -19.65 -28.49 -1.77
CA PHE A 295 -19.25 -28.02 -3.09
C PHE A 295 -17.84 -27.44 -3.10
N LEU A 296 -17.52 -26.56 -2.13
CA LEU A 296 -16.16 -26.01 -1.98
C LEU A 296 -15.13 -27.10 -1.73
N TYR A 297 -15.48 -28.10 -0.91
CA TYR A 297 -14.63 -29.26 -0.63
C TYR A 297 -14.38 -30.10 -1.90
N LEU A 298 -15.43 -30.44 -2.63
CA LEU A 298 -15.35 -31.25 -3.85
C LEU A 298 -14.58 -30.52 -4.96
N SER A 299 -14.80 -29.22 -5.14
CA SER A 299 -14.07 -28.39 -6.10
C SER A 299 -12.57 -28.34 -5.79
N SER A 300 -12.21 -28.14 -4.52
CA SER A 300 -10.81 -28.20 -4.04
C SER A 300 -10.19 -29.59 -4.30
N TYR A 301 -10.94 -30.65 -4.05
CA TYR A 301 -10.51 -32.04 -4.28
C TYR A 301 -10.29 -32.35 -5.77
N ILE A 302 -11.21 -31.93 -6.66
CA ILE A 302 -11.07 -32.11 -8.11
C ILE A 302 -9.85 -31.34 -8.63
N SER A 303 -9.66 -30.09 -8.18
CA SER A 303 -8.50 -29.28 -8.57
C SER A 303 -7.18 -29.92 -8.14
N PHE A 304 -7.13 -30.54 -6.96
CA PHE A 304 -6.00 -31.35 -6.51
C PHE A 304 -5.75 -32.54 -7.44
N ARG A 305 -6.79 -33.32 -7.77
CA ARG A 305 -6.67 -34.51 -8.64
C ARG A 305 -6.24 -34.16 -10.06
N LEU A 306 -6.68 -33.03 -10.61
CA LEU A 306 -6.27 -32.56 -11.93
C LEU A 306 -4.80 -32.14 -11.94
N ASN A 307 -4.34 -31.37 -10.94
CA ASN A 307 -2.94 -30.97 -10.85
C ASN A 307 -1.99 -32.13 -10.52
N SER A 308 -2.44 -33.15 -9.80
CA SER A 308 -1.62 -34.33 -9.47
C SER A 308 -1.42 -35.28 -10.66
N ARG A 309 -2.15 -35.13 -11.77
CA ARG A 309 -1.97 -35.94 -12.98
C ARG A 309 -0.71 -35.57 -13.78
N ASP A 310 -0.22 -34.34 -13.64
CA ASP A 310 0.94 -33.84 -14.40
C ASP A 310 2.31 -34.14 -13.76
N SER A 311 2.34 -34.81 -12.60
CA SER A 311 3.58 -35.11 -11.86
C SER A 311 3.82 -36.62 -11.77
N PRO A 312 4.71 -37.22 -12.60
CA PRO A 312 5.05 -38.62 -12.48
C PRO A 312 6.24 -38.83 -11.53
N SER A 313 6.14 -39.91 -10.75
CA SER A 313 7.14 -40.56 -9.89
C SER A 313 7.41 -39.95 -8.49
N ASN A 314 7.16 -40.79 -7.45
CA ASN A 314 7.53 -40.64 -6.03
C ASN A 314 6.65 -39.81 -5.09
N LEU A 315 5.31 -39.94 -5.14
CA LEU A 315 4.44 -39.38 -4.09
C LEU A 315 4.01 -40.47 -3.09
N THR A 316 4.53 -40.41 -1.86
CA THR A 316 4.18 -41.37 -0.79
C THR A 316 2.76 -41.14 -0.27
N LEU A 317 2.09 -42.20 0.22
CA LEU A 317 0.72 -42.12 0.78
C LEU A 317 0.62 -41.11 1.94
N ALA A 318 1.69 -40.97 2.73
CA ALA A 318 1.78 -39.99 3.82
C ALA A 318 1.78 -38.53 3.30
N THR A 319 2.47 -38.26 2.18
CA THR A 319 2.49 -36.93 1.54
C THR A 319 1.12 -36.57 0.95
N ILE A 320 0.39 -37.55 0.42
CA ILE A 320 -0.99 -37.35 -0.07
C ILE A 320 -1.93 -37.01 1.11
N GLY A 321 -1.80 -37.75 2.22
CA GLY A 321 -2.59 -37.51 3.43
C GLY A 321 -2.37 -36.13 4.05
N SER A 322 -1.13 -35.64 4.09
CA SER A 322 -0.83 -34.29 4.60
C SER A 322 -1.39 -33.19 3.69
N GLN A 323 -1.23 -33.31 2.37
CA GLN A 323 -1.75 -32.32 1.41
C GLN A 323 -3.29 -32.22 1.39
N LEU A 324 -3.98 -33.36 1.53
CA LEU A 324 -5.44 -33.37 1.66
C LEU A 324 -5.91 -32.68 2.95
N ARG A 325 -5.19 -32.88 4.05
CA ARG A 325 -5.49 -32.23 5.34
C ARG A 325 -5.37 -30.71 5.25
N ASP A 326 -4.33 -30.19 4.62
CA ASP A 326 -4.12 -28.73 4.51
C ASP A 326 -5.19 -28.08 3.62
N ARG A 327 -5.61 -28.76 2.55
CA ARG A 327 -6.70 -28.30 1.66
C ARG A 327 -8.06 -28.32 2.35
N TYR A 328 -8.35 -29.32 3.19
CA TYR A 328 -9.56 -29.37 4.00
C TYR A 328 -9.67 -28.13 4.90
N TRP A 329 -8.59 -27.78 5.61
CA TRP A 329 -8.59 -26.59 6.47
C TRP A 329 -8.77 -25.29 5.68
N ALA A 330 -8.22 -25.19 4.47
CA ALA A 330 -8.46 -24.03 3.60
C ALA A 330 -9.93 -23.85 3.22
N VAL A 331 -10.68 -24.96 3.02
CA VAL A 331 -12.13 -24.92 2.74
C VAL A 331 -12.91 -24.48 3.97
N VAL A 332 -12.60 -25.04 5.15
CA VAL A 332 -13.20 -24.63 6.43
C VAL A 332 -13.01 -23.14 6.68
N ARG A 333 -11.79 -22.62 6.45
CA ARG A 333 -11.49 -21.19 6.55
C ARG A 333 -12.36 -20.33 5.65
N LEU A 334 -12.39 -20.64 4.36
CA LEU A 334 -13.16 -19.89 3.37
C LEU A 334 -14.65 -19.88 3.74
N PHE A 335 -15.19 -21.03 4.17
CA PHE A 335 -16.58 -21.14 4.57
C PHE A 335 -16.91 -20.27 5.78
N LEU A 336 -16.10 -20.35 6.85
CA LEU A 336 -16.28 -19.53 8.06
C LEU A 336 -16.18 -18.03 7.73
N SER A 337 -15.27 -17.62 6.86
CA SER A 337 -15.14 -16.22 6.42
C SER A 337 -16.37 -15.68 5.68
N CYS A 338 -17.13 -16.54 5.00
CA CYS A 338 -18.29 -16.12 4.19
C CYS A 338 -19.63 -16.24 4.94
N PHE A 339 -19.77 -17.24 5.83
CA PHE A 339 -21.09 -17.62 6.37
C PHE A 339 -21.21 -17.61 7.90
N MET A 340 -20.15 -17.32 8.66
CA MET A 340 -20.25 -17.25 10.12
C MET A 340 -21.27 -16.20 10.59
N LEU A 341 -21.27 -15.01 9.98
CA LEU A 341 -22.21 -13.93 10.31
C LEU A 341 -23.68 -14.32 10.08
N PRO A 342 -24.11 -14.73 8.87
CA PRO A 342 -25.51 -15.09 8.64
C PRO A 342 -25.96 -16.32 9.44
N ILE A 343 -25.12 -17.36 9.57
CA ILE A 343 -25.51 -18.57 10.31
C ILE A 343 -25.67 -18.26 11.80
N SER A 344 -24.76 -17.47 12.40
CA SER A 344 -24.90 -17.08 13.82
C SER A 344 -26.12 -16.19 14.05
N ALA A 345 -26.45 -15.27 13.14
CA ALA A 345 -27.66 -14.47 13.21
C ALA A 345 -28.94 -15.32 13.18
N TRP A 346 -29.04 -16.29 12.27
CA TRP A 346 -30.21 -17.15 12.21
C TRP A 346 -30.31 -18.13 13.37
N ALA A 347 -29.17 -18.65 13.84
CA ALA A 347 -29.12 -19.53 14.99
C ALA A 347 -29.60 -18.82 16.25
N THR A 348 -29.13 -17.59 16.51
CA THR A 348 -29.55 -16.84 17.70
C THR A 348 -30.95 -16.28 17.59
N TYR A 349 -31.43 -16.02 16.37
CA TYR A 349 -32.82 -15.63 16.13
C TYR A 349 -33.83 -16.68 16.59
N GLN A 350 -33.46 -17.98 16.61
CA GLN A 350 -34.33 -19.04 17.10
C GLN A 350 -34.70 -18.87 18.59
N PHE A 351 -33.88 -18.20 19.40
CA PHE A 351 -34.09 -18.06 20.85
C PHE A 351 -35.09 -16.97 21.25
N LEU A 352 -35.59 -16.17 20.30
CA LEU A 352 -36.43 -15.00 20.58
C LEU A 352 -37.93 -15.30 20.80
N ASP A 353 -38.36 -16.56 20.87
CA ASP A 353 -39.79 -16.88 21.02
C ASP A 353 -40.04 -18.16 21.84
N ASP A 354 -41.12 -18.18 22.64
CA ASP A 354 -41.40 -19.12 23.75
C ASP A 354 -42.13 -20.42 23.32
N GLN A 355 -42.27 -20.72 22.02
CA GLN A 355 -43.09 -21.85 21.57
C GLN A 355 -42.39 -23.22 21.55
N ILE A 356 -43.14 -24.25 21.98
CA ILE A 356 -42.76 -25.62 22.38
C ILE A 356 -42.04 -26.47 21.29
N PHE A 357 -42.17 -26.15 20.00
CA PHE A 357 -41.33 -26.75 18.94
C PHE A 357 -39.86 -26.28 19.00
N GLY A 358 -39.58 -25.29 19.83
CA GLY A 358 -38.29 -24.64 19.99
C GLY A 358 -37.19 -25.57 20.50
N TYR A 359 -37.45 -26.58 21.34
CA TYR A 359 -36.34 -27.31 21.97
C TYR A 359 -35.42 -28.03 20.97
N ARG A 360 -35.96 -28.65 19.90
CA ARG A 360 -35.15 -29.34 18.88
C ARG A 360 -34.37 -28.36 18.03
N ASN A 361 -35.04 -27.31 17.55
CA ASN A 361 -34.40 -26.30 16.69
C ASN A 361 -33.41 -25.43 17.47
N SER A 362 -33.72 -25.10 18.73
CA SER A 362 -32.82 -24.42 19.66
C SER A 362 -31.65 -25.31 20.06
N ALA A 363 -31.86 -26.60 20.32
CA ALA A 363 -30.75 -27.53 20.57
C ALA A 363 -29.84 -27.67 19.33
N MET A 364 -30.43 -27.75 18.13
CA MET A 364 -29.66 -27.74 16.88
C MET A 364 -28.95 -26.40 16.64
N ALA A 365 -29.58 -25.27 16.97
CA ALA A 365 -28.98 -23.95 16.88
C ALA A 365 -27.78 -23.82 17.84
N ILE A 366 -27.92 -24.28 19.08
CA ILE A 366 -26.82 -24.37 20.05
C ILE A 366 -25.71 -25.27 19.52
N LEU A 367 -26.04 -26.46 19.01
CA LEU A 367 -25.07 -27.38 18.41
C LEU A 367 -24.32 -26.72 17.25
N ILE A 368 -25.02 -26.00 16.37
CA ILE A 368 -24.41 -25.30 15.24
C ILE A 368 -23.51 -24.17 15.71
N LEU A 369 -23.91 -23.38 16.71
CA LEU A 369 -23.06 -22.35 17.31
C LEU A 369 -21.80 -22.95 17.93
N ILE A 370 -21.92 -24.09 18.64
CA ILE A 370 -20.79 -24.84 19.17
C ILE A 370 -19.89 -25.35 18.05
N VAL A 371 -20.46 -25.90 16.97
CA VAL A 371 -19.70 -26.38 15.80
C VAL A 371 -18.98 -25.24 15.10
N LEU A 372 -19.59 -24.06 14.98
CA LEU A 372 -18.94 -22.88 14.40
C LEU A 372 -17.77 -22.40 15.26
N LEU A 373 -17.96 -22.33 16.59
CA LEU A 373 -16.91 -21.94 17.53
C LEU A 373 -15.79 -22.99 17.61
N ALA A 374 -16.13 -24.28 17.62
CA ALA A 374 -15.17 -25.38 17.58
C ALA A 374 -14.42 -25.42 16.25
N GLY A 375 -15.11 -25.25 15.13
CA GLY A 375 -14.52 -25.16 13.80
C GLY A 375 -13.56 -23.96 13.70
N PHE A 376 -13.96 -22.81 14.24
CA PHE A 376 -13.09 -21.64 14.35
C PHE A 376 -11.88 -21.91 15.25
N TRP A 377 -12.07 -22.40 16.48
CA TRP A 377 -11.01 -22.71 17.44
C TRP A 377 -10.01 -23.74 16.91
N TRP A 378 -10.51 -24.77 16.24
CA TRP A 378 -9.67 -25.82 15.66
C TRP A 378 -8.92 -25.32 14.44
N SER A 379 -9.59 -24.57 13.56
CA SER A 379 -8.95 -23.97 12.39
C SER A 379 -7.90 -22.94 12.82
N TRP A 380 -8.18 -22.18 13.89
CA TRP A 380 -7.27 -21.24 14.55
C TRP A 380 -5.98 -21.88 15.07
N THR A 381 -6.12 -22.96 15.83
CA THR A 381 -4.98 -23.65 16.46
C THR A 381 -4.10 -24.41 15.47
N ARG A 382 -4.59 -24.70 14.27
CA ARG A 382 -3.90 -25.50 13.25
C ARG A 382 -3.15 -24.69 12.19
N ASP A 383 -3.56 -23.46 11.91
CA ASP A 383 -2.97 -22.65 10.83
C ASP A 383 -2.79 -21.18 11.25
N SER A 384 -1.55 -20.71 11.32
CA SER A 384 -1.20 -19.34 11.68
C SER A 384 -1.61 -18.30 10.62
N GLU A 385 -1.98 -18.74 9.41
CA GLU A 385 -2.46 -17.88 8.32
C GLU A 385 -3.99 -17.76 8.27
N MET A 386 -4.72 -18.16 9.31
CA MET A 386 -6.18 -18.04 9.42
C MET A 386 -6.73 -16.65 9.07
N GLY A 387 -6.00 -15.59 9.40
CA GLY A 387 -6.38 -14.23 9.06
C GLY A 387 -6.13 -13.84 7.61
N SER A 388 -5.26 -14.51 6.86
CA SER A 388 -4.70 -13.99 5.59
C SER A 388 -5.73 -13.86 4.45
N LEU A 389 -6.84 -14.62 4.49
CA LEU A 389 -7.91 -14.58 3.48
C LEU A 389 -8.88 -13.40 3.67
N VAL A 390 -9.14 -13.01 4.92
CA VAL A 390 -10.00 -11.86 5.30
C VAL A 390 -9.16 -10.58 5.44
N ILE A 391 -7.89 -10.72 5.82
CA ILE A 391 -6.93 -9.63 5.95
C ILE A 391 -6.29 -9.39 4.58
N GLN A 392 -6.82 -8.42 3.84
CA GLN A 392 -5.98 -7.71 2.88
C GLN A 392 -4.84 -7.06 3.68
N SER A 393 -3.64 -7.61 3.58
CA SER A 393 -2.43 -6.92 4.06
C SER A 393 -2.30 -5.60 3.29
N PRO A 394 -2.29 -4.42 3.94
CA PRO A 394 -1.45 -3.34 3.46
C PRO A 394 -0.01 -3.84 3.65
N GLY A 395 0.65 -4.24 2.57
CA GLY A 395 2.09 -4.49 2.45
C GLY A 395 2.82 -5.10 3.66
N ARG A 396 3.27 -6.36 3.52
CA ARG A 396 4.27 -6.99 4.38
C ARG A 396 3.99 -6.84 5.88
N LEU A 397 3.08 -7.66 6.39
CA LEU A 397 3.29 -8.17 7.74
C LEU A 397 4.63 -8.91 7.76
N ASN A 398 5.62 -8.47 8.56
CA ASN A 398 6.83 -9.26 8.77
C ASN A 398 7.32 -9.20 10.23
N LYS A 399 7.38 -10.41 10.82
CA LYS A 399 8.17 -10.89 11.97
C LYS A 399 8.17 -10.01 13.23
N ASP A 400 7.42 -10.28 14.30
CA ASP A 400 6.86 -11.56 14.81
C ASP A 400 5.52 -11.97 14.18
N PRO A 401 5.49 -12.95 13.27
CA PRO A 401 4.43 -12.98 12.27
C PRO A 401 3.22 -13.83 12.65
N GLU A 402 3.29 -14.65 13.72
CA GLU A 402 2.21 -15.59 14.01
C GLU A 402 1.28 -15.11 15.12
N SER A 403 1.79 -14.74 16.31
CA SER A 403 0.93 -14.44 17.46
C SER A 403 0.00 -13.24 17.22
N GLY A 404 0.52 -12.11 16.74
CA GLY A 404 -0.29 -10.92 16.46
C GLY A 404 -1.29 -11.10 15.31
N ARG A 405 -0.91 -11.85 14.26
CA ARG A 405 -1.80 -12.16 13.12
C ARG A 405 -2.89 -13.15 13.47
N GLN A 406 -2.53 -14.12 14.30
CA GLN A 406 -3.47 -14.94 15.04
C GLN A 406 -4.33 -13.95 15.79
N TYR A 407 -3.97 -13.39 16.96
CA TYR A 407 -4.89 -12.59 17.80
C TYR A 407 -5.81 -11.61 17.07
N TYR A 408 -5.31 -10.88 16.07
CA TYR A 408 -6.15 -10.01 15.22
C TYR A 408 -7.23 -10.76 14.43
N ALA A 409 -6.91 -11.90 13.82
CA ALA A 409 -7.90 -12.78 13.21
C ALA A 409 -8.91 -13.31 14.26
N LEU A 410 -8.52 -13.53 15.52
CA LEU A 410 -9.45 -13.95 16.58
C LEU A 410 -10.43 -12.83 16.85
N VAL A 411 -9.93 -11.60 16.96
CA VAL A 411 -10.78 -10.42 17.10
C VAL A 411 -11.74 -10.30 15.92
N LEU A 412 -11.28 -10.47 14.67
CA LEU A 412 -12.16 -10.39 13.49
C LEU A 412 -13.26 -11.45 13.50
N PHE A 413 -12.92 -12.73 13.70
CA PHE A 413 -13.91 -13.80 13.72
C PHE A 413 -14.82 -13.72 14.95
N SER A 414 -14.30 -13.32 16.12
CA SER A 414 -15.10 -13.09 17.32
C SER A 414 -16.08 -11.95 17.13
N LEU A 415 -15.67 -10.86 16.48
CA LEU A 415 -16.55 -9.74 16.12
C LEU A 415 -17.57 -10.15 15.06
N MET A 416 -17.23 -11.00 14.10
CA MET A 416 -18.20 -11.54 13.13
C MET A 416 -19.26 -12.40 13.80
N PHE A 417 -18.86 -13.29 14.71
CA PHE A 417 -19.76 -14.10 15.51
C PHE A 417 -20.64 -13.23 16.41
N LEU A 418 -20.05 -12.25 17.09
CA LEU A 418 -20.76 -11.33 17.98
C LEU A 418 -21.78 -10.50 17.22
N ARG A 419 -21.41 -9.93 16.07
CA ARG A 419 -22.34 -9.19 15.20
C ARG A 419 -23.54 -10.05 14.81
N GLY A 420 -23.30 -11.27 14.34
CA GLY A 420 -24.38 -12.17 13.94
C GLY A 420 -25.25 -12.49 15.15
N SER A 421 -24.64 -12.84 16.28
CA SER A 421 -25.36 -13.12 17.53
C SER A 421 -26.22 -11.94 17.99
N VAL A 422 -25.73 -10.70 17.87
CA VAL A 422 -26.46 -9.46 18.23
C VAL A 422 -27.56 -9.15 17.22
N ILE A 423 -27.29 -9.31 15.92
CA ILE A 423 -28.29 -9.15 14.86
C ILE A 423 -29.42 -10.16 15.09
N GLY A 424 -29.13 -11.42 15.39
CA GLY A 424 -30.18 -12.42 15.61
C GLY A 424 -30.88 -12.30 16.95
N GLY A 425 -30.12 -12.20 18.05
CA GLY A 425 -30.61 -12.42 19.42
C GLY A 425 -31.07 -11.17 20.17
N LEU A 426 -30.78 -9.96 19.69
CA LEU A 426 -31.22 -8.70 20.32
C LEU A 426 -32.30 -7.94 19.51
N GLN A 427 -33.02 -8.63 18.62
CA GLN A 427 -34.04 -7.99 17.77
C GLN A 427 -35.18 -7.30 18.56
N THR A 428 -35.44 -7.74 19.80
CA THR A 428 -36.42 -7.11 20.70
C THR A 428 -35.91 -5.81 21.33
N TYR A 429 -34.58 -5.64 21.46
CA TYR A 429 -33.92 -4.51 22.11
C TYR A 429 -33.15 -3.63 21.11
N THR A 430 -33.87 -3.06 20.15
CA THR A 430 -33.32 -2.26 19.02
C THR A 430 -32.22 -1.26 19.39
N SER A 431 -32.41 -0.45 20.43
CA SER A 431 -31.43 0.58 20.82
C SER A 431 -30.14 -0.03 21.35
N VAL A 432 -30.26 -1.11 22.13
CA VAL A 432 -29.11 -1.88 22.65
C VAL A 432 -28.40 -2.59 21.50
N GLN A 433 -29.18 -3.21 20.61
CA GLN A 433 -28.68 -3.88 19.41
C GLN A 433 -27.84 -2.91 18.56
N LEU A 434 -28.36 -1.72 18.24
CA LEU A 434 -27.66 -0.72 17.46
C LEU A 434 -26.40 -0.21 18.17
N GLY A 435 -26.48 0.05 19.48
CA GLY A 435 -25.32 0.48 20.29
C GLY A 435 -24.19 -0.55 20.30
N VAL A 436 -24.51 -1.83 20.48
CA VAL A 436 -23.52 -2.92 20.46
C VAL A 436 -22.92 -3.08 19.06
N LEU A 437 -23.70 -2.94 17.99
CA LEU A 437 -23.18 -3.02 16.62
C LEU A 437 -22.26 -1.85 16.26
N LEU A 438 -22.60 -0.62 16.67
CA LEU A 438 -21.70 0.53 16.56
C LEU A 438 -20.42 0.31 17.37
N GLY A 439 -20.54 -0.25 18.58
CA GLY A 439 -19.40 -0.67 19.40
C GLY A 439 -18.53 -1.71 18.70
N CYS A 440 -19.12 -2.68 18.00
CA CYS A 440 -18.39 -3.68 17.21
C CYS A 440 -17.63 -3.06 16.03
N GLU A 441 -18.23 -2.11 15.30
CA GLU A 441 -17.53 -1.40 14.22
C GLU A 441 -16.41 -0.51 14.77
N LEU A 442 -16.64 0.19 15.89
CA LEU A 442 -15.61 0.98 16.56
C LEU A 442 -14.48 0.09 17.07
N LEU A 443 -14.80 -1.04 17.72
CA LEU A 443 -13.80 -2.00 18.21
C LEU A 443 -13.02 -2.64 17.06
N GLN A 444 -13.66 -2.89 15.91
CA GLN A 444 -12.96 -3.34 14.71
C GLN A 444 -12.00 -2.26 14.19
N LEU A 445 -12.41 -1.00 14.14
CA LEU A 445 -11.52 0.10 13.75
C LEU A 445 -10.39 0.28 14.76
N LEU A 446 -10.67 0.21 16.06
CA LEU A 446 -9.65 0.26 17.11
C LEU A 446 -8.68 -0.91 16.98
N ALA A 447 -9.15 -2.13 16.72
CA ALA A 447 -8.31 -3.28 16.43
C ALA A 447 -7.49 -3.07 15.14
N MET A 448 -8.09 -2.56 14.07
CA MET A 448 -7.35 -2.20 12.86
C MET A 448 -6.27 -1.16 13.16
N THR A 449 -6.55 -0.12 13.94
CA THR A 449 -5.54 0.88 14.34
C THR A 449 -4.49 0.30 15.29
N PHE A 450 -4.84 -0.67 16.12
CA PHE A 450 -3.90 -1.30 17.05
C PHE A 450 -2.93 -2.24 16.31
N TRP A 451 -3.44 -3.09 15.40
CA TRP A 451 -2.62 -4.09 14.68
C TRP A 451 -2.07 -3.62 13.32
N THR A 452 -2.73 -2.68 12.63
CA THR A 452 -2.36 -2.21 11.27
C THR A 452 -2.10 -0.69 11.15
N ARG A 453 -2.19 0.04 12.29
CA ARG A 453 -2.09 1.52 12.48
C ARG A 453 -2.85 2.39 11.47
N PHE A 454 -2.67 3.72 11.53
CA PHE A 454 -3.57 4.70 10.88
C PHE A 454 -3.67 4.59 9.35
N ALA A 455 -2.69 3.98 8.67
CA ALA A 455 -2.78 3.70 7.23
C ALA A 455 -3.93 2.74 6.87
N CYS A 456 -4.54 2.05 7.85
CA CYS A 456 -5.70 1.19 7.65
C CYS A 456 -6.93 1.96 7.15
N PHE A 457 -7.12 3.23 7.51
CA PHE A 457 -8.28 4.02 7.05
C PHE A 457 -8.32 4.22 5.53
N ILE A 458 -7.16 4.14 4.87
CA ILE A 458 -7.01 4.23 3.41
C ILE A 458 -7.04 2.84 2.75
N SER A 459 -6.89 1.77 3.53
CA SER A 459 -7.05 0.40 3.04
C SER A 459 -8.52 0.10 2.74
N LEU A 460 -8.80 -0.81 1.79
CA LEU A 460 -10.16 -1.24 1.47
C LEU A 460 -10.93 -1.68 2.72
N ALA A 461 -10.31 -2.46 3.62
CA ALA A 461 -10.93 -2.93 4.85
C ALA A 461 -11.29 -1.79 5.82
N GLY A 462 -10.44 -0.76 5.93
CA GLY A 462 -10.74 0.41 6.76
C GLY A 462 -11.78 1.33 6.13
N ILE A 463 -11.72 1.58 4.82
CA ILE A 463 -12.76 2.35 4.11
C ILE A 463 -14.12 1.68 4.29
N LEU A 464 -14.19 0.35 4.15
CA LEU A 464 -15.44 -0.40 4.37
C LEU A 464 -15.90 -0.32 5.83
N SER A 465 -15.00 -0.40 6.80
CA SER A 465 -15.35 -0.32 8.23
C SER A 465 -15.83 1.08 8.63
N VAL A 466 -15.21 2.14 8.10
CA VAL A 466 -15.68 3.53 8.27
C VAL A 466 -17.04 3.73 7.58
N SER A 467 -17.20 3.20 6.37
CA SER A 467 -18.47 3.28 5.64
C SER A 467 -19.59 2.57 6.40
N ARG A 468 -19.33 1.38 6.96
CA ARG A 468 -20.30 0.66 7.80
C ARG A 468 -20.63 1.42 9.08
N LEU A 469 -19.63 1.98 9.77
CA LEU A 469 -19.84 2.80 10.97
C LEU A 469 -20.73 4.01 10.66
N ALA A 470 -20.43 4.74 9.58
CA ALA A 470 -21.21 5.91 9.17
C ALA A 470 -22.65 5.53 8.79
N LEU A 471 -22.83 4.47 8.01
CA LEU A 471 -24.16 4.01 7.57
C LEU A 471 -24.98 3.43 8.74
N PHE A 472 -24.38 2.69 9.67
CA PHE A 472 -25.07 2.25 10.89
C PHE A 472 -25.41 3.43 11.79
N ALA A 473 -24.55 4.45 11.91
CA ALA A 473 -24.87 5.63 12.72
C ALA A 473 -26.12 6.37 12.21
N LEU A 474 -26.35 6.38 10.89
CA LEU A 474 -27.58 6.93 10.32
C LEU A 474 -28.84 6.17 10.74
N HIS A 475 -28.73 4.88 11.09
CA HIS A 475 -29.89 4.09 11.58
C HIS A 475 -30.39 4.55 12.95
N ILE A 476 -29.63 5.39 13.68
CA ILE A 476 -30.12 6.10 14.87
C ILE A 476 -31.40 6.89 14.53
N GLY A 477 -31.53 7.39 13.29
CA GLY A 477 -32.73 8.06 12.81
C GLY A 477 -33.99 7.19 12.78
N PHE A 478 -33.87 5.85 12.79
CA PHE A 478 -35.01 4.93 12.86
C PHE A 478 -35.43 4.60 14.30
N VAL A 479 -34.67 5.04 15.32
CA VAL A 479 -35.05 4.82 16.72
C VAL A 479 -36.40 5.52 16.99
N PRO A 480 -37.39 4.81 17.58
CA PRO A 480 -38.69 5.39 17.87
C PRO A 480 -38.57 6.67 18.72
N GLY A 481 -39.24 7.75 18.29
CA GLY A 481 -39.27 9.04 18.99
C GLY A 481 -38.17 10.04 18.61
N LEU A 482 -37.11 9.62 17.88
CA LEU A 482 -36.01 10.52 17.52
C LEU A 482 -36.26 11.36 16.26
N ALA A 483 -36.89 10.78 15.24
CA ALA A 483 -37.17 11.44 13.97
C ALA A 483 -38.64 11.33 13.58
N SER A 484 -39.15 12.39 12.93
CA SER A 484 -40.43 12.39 12.24
C SER A 484 -40.42 11.39 11.08
N HIS A 485 -41.60 11.01 10.58
CA HIS A 485 -41.71 10.07 9.47
C HIS A 485 -40.96 10.57 8.22
N SER A 486 -41.09 11.85 7.87
CA SER A 486 -40.34 12.47 6.77
C SER A 486 -38.82 12.46 7.02
N GLY A 487 -38.38 12.57 8.28
CA GLY A 487 -36.97 12.42 8.66
C GLY A 487 -36.46 10.99 8.43
N ARG A 488 -37.24 9.97 8.80
CA ARG A 488 -36.91 8.56 8.54
C ARG A 488 -36.83 8.25 7.05
N MET A 489 -37.73 8.80 6.25
CA MET A 489 -37.70 8.71 4.79
C MET A 489 -36.41 9.30 4.20
N LEU A 490 -36.00 10.49 4.64
CA LEU A 490 -34.76 11.12 4.19
C LEU A 490 -33.53 10.29 4.57
N VAL A 491 -33.48 9.79 5.81
CA VAL A 491 -32.41 8.92 6.30
C VAL A 491 -32.33 7.64 5.48
N ALA A 492 -33.46 7.01 5.14
CA ALA A 492 -33.52 5.85 4.26
C ALA A 492 -32.90 6.11 2.87
N TYR A 493 -33.20 7.27 2.26
CA TYR A 493 -32.59 7.67 0.99
C TYR A 493 -31.08 7.86 1.07
N ILE A 494 -30.60 8.50 2.14
CA ILE A 494 -29.15 8.73 2.35
C ILE A 494 -28.43 7.39 2.51
N ILE A 495 -28.99 6.47 3.30
CA ILE A 495 -28.40 5.14 3.51
C ILE A 495 -28.36 4.35 2.19
N LEU A 496 -29.46 4.34 1.43
CA LEU A 496 -29.54 3.64 0.14
C LEU A 496 -28.53 4.22 -0.87
N CYS A 497 -28.43 5.54 -0.97
CA CYS A 497 -27.44 6.20 -1.81
C CYS A 497 -26.01 5.84 -1.39
N GLY A 498 -25.74 5.83 -0.09
CA GLY A 498 -24.45 5.42 0.46
C GLY A 498 -24.07 3.98 0.09
N HIS A 499 -25.02 3.03 0.14
CA HIS A 499 -24.78 1.67 -0.32
C HIS A 499 -24.46 1.59 -1.82
N VAL A 500 -25.18 2.35 -2.66
CA VAL A 500 -24.91 2.42 -4.11
C VAL A 500 -23.52 2.97 -4.38
N VAL A 501 -23.10 4.04 -3.69
CA VAL A 501 -21.76 4.63 -3.82
C VAL A 501 -20.67 3.62 -3.45
N VAL A 502 -20.84 2.86 -2.37
CA VAL A 502 -19.86 1.84 -1.97
C VAL A 502 -19.80 0.72 -3.01
N LEU A 503 -20.94 0.17 -3.44
CA LEU A 503 -20.96 -0.91 -4.44
C LEU A 503 -20.34 -0.47 -5.78
N THR A 504 -20.60 0.76 -6.22
CA THR A 504 -20.12 1.27 -7.51
C THR A 504 -18.68 1.77 -7.46
N CYS A 505 -18.36 2.71 -6.56
CA CYS A 505 -17.05 3.37 -6.53
C CYS A 505 -15.96 2.49 -5.91
N ILE A 506 -16.28 1.69 -4.88
CA ILE A 506 -15.28 0.90 -4.14
C ILE A 506 -15.08 -0.49 -4.76
N PHE A 507 -16.13 -1.10 -5.32
CA PHE A 507 -16.05 -2.46 -5.86
C PHE A 507 -16.17 -2.54 -7.38
N LEU A 508 -17.25 -2.02 -7.98
CA LEU A 508 -17.51 -2.17 -9.41
C LEU A 508 -16.44 -1.49 -10.27
N LEU A 509 -16.15 -0.21 -10.02
CA LEU A 509 -15.20 0.57 -10.82
C LEU A 509 -13.78 -0.04 -10.80
N PRO A 510 -13.17 -0.37 -9.64
CA PRO A 510 -11.87 -1.04 -9.63
C PRO A 510 -11.88 -2.41 -10.31
N THR A 511 -12.98 -3.16 -10.21
CA THR A 511 -13.09 -4.48 -10.83
C THR A 511 -13.21 -4.39 -12.35
N VAL A 512 -13.94 -3.40 -12.87
CA VAL A 512 -14.01 -3.11 -14.31
C VAL A 512 -12.64 -2.67 -14.84
N LEU A 513 -11.90 -1.84 -14.11
CA LEU A 513 -10.55 -1.42 -14.49
C LEU A 513 -9.57 -2.62 -14.51
N ASP A 514 -9.61 -3.49 -13.50
CA ASP A 514 -8.79 -4.70 -13.47
C ASP A 514 -9.15 -5.66 -14.61
N MET A 515 -10.45 -5.83 -14.90
CA MET A 515 -10.91 -6.62 -16.04
C MET A 515 -10.45 -6.03 -17.37
N ALA A 516 -10.58 -4.71 -17.56
CA ALA A 516 -10.11 -4.02 -18.75
C ALA A 516 -8.59 -4.19 -18.93
N HIS A 517 -7.82 -4.11 -17.84
CA HIS A 517 -6.38 -4.37 -17.88
C HIS A 517 -6.08 -5.83 -18.26
N LEU A 518 -6.80 -6.80 -17.71
CA LEU A 518 -6.65 -8.22 -18.05
C LEU A 518 -7.06 -8.52 -19.50
N ILE A 519 -8.08 -7.85 -20.03
CA ILE A 519 -8.51 -8.00 -21.43
C ILE A 519 -7.50 -7.35 -22.39
N MET A 520 -7.03 -6.13 -22.08
CA MET A 520 -6.14 -5.35 -22.94
C MET A 520 -4.71 -5.92 -22.99
N TYR A 521 -4.21 -6.42 -21.86
CA TYR A 521 -2.82 -6.86 -21.73
C TYR A 521 -2.66 -8.37 -21.51
N GLY A 522 -3.76 -9.12 -21.35
CA GLY A 522 -3.74 -10.54 -21.00
C GLY A 522 -4.04 -11.52 -22.13
N ARG A 523 -4.17 -11.09 -23.39
CA ARG A 523 -4.31 -12.01 -24.52
C ARG A 523 -2.98 -12.23 -25.23
N ALA A 524 -2.51 -13.48 -25.19
CA ALA A 524 -1.51 -13.97 -26.10
C ALA A 524 -2.01 -13.78 -27.55
N VAL A 525 -1.27 -13.04 -28.35
CA VAL A 525 -1.40 -13.06 -29.81
C VAL A 525 -0.92 -14.43 -30.27
N THR A 526 -1.87 -15.33 -30.54
CA THR A 526 -1.67 -16.46 -31.44
C THR A 526 -1.70 -15.92 -32.87
N MET A 527 -0.67 -16.24 -33.66
CA MET A 527 -0.58 -15.85 -35.07
C MET A 527 -1.74 -16.43 -35.90
N SER A 528 -2.38 -15.60 -36.72
CA SER A 528 -2.67 -15.88 -38.15
C SER A 528 -3.31 -14.66 -38.83
N ASP A 529 -2.73 -14.27 -39.97
CA ASP A 529 -3.31 -13.64 -41.15
C ASP A 529 -4.14 -12.34 -41.08
N ALA A 530 -3.92 -11.53 -42.13
CA ALA A 530 -4.69 -10.39 -42.64
C ALA A 530 -4.36 -8.99 -42.08
N ASP A 531 -3.22 -8.52 -42.57
CA ASP A 531 -3.00 -7.17 -43.09
C ASP A 531 -4.22 -6.54 -43.80
N ARG A 532 -4.47 -5.24 -43.53
CA ARG A 532 -5.12 -4.20 -44.37
C ARG A 532 -5.26 -2.97 -43.46
N GLY A 533 -4.38 -1.98 -43.57
CA GLY A 533 -4.38 -1.01 -44.67
C GLY A 533 -5.10 0.27 -44.21
N THR A 534 -4.43 1.17 -43.49
CA THR A 534 -3.87 2.46 -44.00
C THR A 534 -4.95 3.59 -44.08
N PRO A 535 -4.62 4.87 -44.38
CA PRO A 535 -4.02 5.86 -43.46
C PRO A 535 -4.59 7.31 -43.65
N VAL A 536 -4.19 8.29 -42.82
CA VAL A 536 -4.15 9.73 -43.19
C VAL A 536 -2.92 10.37 -42.50
N ARG A 537 -1.76 10.51 -43.16
CA ARG A 537 -1.24 11.60 -44.04
C ARG A 537 -0.84 12.87 -43.24
N GLU A 538 0.43 13.01 -42.84
CA GLU A 538 1.56 13.75 -43.50
C GLU A 538 1.34 15.27 -43.62
N VAL A 539 2.28 16.17 -43.29
CA VAL A 539 3.61 16.42 -43.91
C VAL A 539 4.45 17.31 -42.94
N SER A 540 5.69 16.98 -42.50
CA SER A 540 7.07 17.11 -43.08
C SER A 540 7.67 18.55 -43.02
N ARG A 541 8.97 18.88 -42.82
CA ARG A 541 10.33 18.31 -43.10
C ARG A 541 11.43 19.14 -42.30
N PRO A 542 12.77 19.08 -42.57
CA PRO A 542 13.73 17.97 -42.44
C PRO A 542 15.10 18.40 -41.82
N ILE A 543 15.94 17.44 -41.41
CA ILE A 543 17.34 17.24 -41.88
C ILE A 543 17.75 15.85 -41.38
N GLN A 544 17.82 14.92 -42.33
CA GLN A 544 18.43 13.61 -42.21
C GLN A 544 19.31 13.46 -43.45
N ARG A 545 20.62 13.57 -43.26
CA ARG A 545 21.65 13.09 -44.19
C ARG A 545 22.63 12.28 -43.35
N ALA A 546 23.05 11.14 -43.89
CA ALA A 546 23.93 10.12 -43.31
C ALA A 546 23.24 9.01 -42.49
N GLN A 547 22.30 8.28 -43.10
CA GLN A 547 22.11 6.86 -42.78
C GLN A 547 21.41 6.06 -43.90
N THR A 548 21.92 6.21 -45.12
CA THR A 548 21.64 5.30 -46.24
C THR A 548 22.94 5.13 -47.02
N ASP A 549 23.88 4.37 -46.45
CA ASP A 549 25.10 3.95 -47.14
C ASP A 549 25.72 2.67 -46.53
N ILE A 550 24.94 1.73 -45.99
CA ILE A 550 25.51 0.44 -45.51
C ILE A 550 24.68 -0.81 -45.90
N GLU A 551 23.50 -0.70 -46.52
CA GLU A 551 22.79 -1.90 -47.01
C GLU A 551 22.96 -2.16 -48.52
N GLY A 552 23.70 -1.30 -49.23
CA GLY A 552 24.04 -1.46 -50.65
C GLY A 552 25.35 -2.22 -50.95
N LEU A 553 26.18 -2.54 -49.94
CA LEU A 553 27.53 -3.10 -50.17
C LEU A 553 27.70 -4.59 -49.79
N GLN A 554 26.66 -5.30 -49.36
CA GLN A 554 26.75 -6.72 -49.01
C GLN A 554 26.19 -7.69 -50.08
N LYS A 555 25.97 -7.23 -51.32
CA LYS A 555 25.59 -8.11 -52.45
C LYS A 555 26.52 -8.12 -53.66
N SER A 556 27.72 -7.55 -53.56
CA SER A 556 28.74 -7.69 -54.60
C SER A 556 30.12 -7.86 -53.96
N LYS A 557 30.49 -9.12 -53.71
CA LYS A 557 31.84 -9.72 -53.81
C LYS A 557 31.85 -11.07 -53.10
N SER A 558 31.20 -12.05 -53.73
CA SER A 558 31.58 -13.46 -53.59
C SER A 558 31.94 -13.96 -54.98
N ALA A 559 33.24 -14.07 -55.27
CA ALA A 559 33.81 -15.00 -56.24
C ALA A 559 35.35 -15.01 -56.15
N LYS A 560 35.90 -16.22 -55.95
CA LYS A 560 37.32 -16.66 -55.95
C LYS A 560 38.11 -16.26 -54.68
N THR A 561 38.60 -17.19 -53.85
CA THR A 561 39.45 -18.33 -54.22
C THR A 561 39.41 -19.46 -53.17
N ARG A 562 39.29 -20.68 -53.70
CA ARG A 562 39.61 -22.05 -53.24
C ARG A 562 40.21 -22.31 -51.84
N ASP A 563 39.60 -23.30 -51.19
CA ASP A 563 40.14 -24.45 -50.43
C ASP A 563 41.53 -24.37 -49.78
N LEU A 564 41.57 -24.53 -48.44
CA LEU A 564 42.38 -25.58 -47.80
C LEU A 564 41.79 -26.00 -46.45
N ASN A 565 41.73 -27.31 -46.24
CA ASN A 565 41.09 -28.01 -45.13
C ASN A 565 41.77 -27.84 -43.76
N SER A 566 40.93 -27.98 -42.73
CA SER A 566 41.17 -28.62 -41.42
C SER A 566 42.31 -28.11 -40.52
N HIS A 567 41.97 -27.23 -39.57
CA HIS A 567 42.51 -27.30 -38.21
C HIS A 567 41.48 -26.78 -37.18
N THR A 568 41.32 -27.57 -36.11
CA THR A 568 40.76 -27.28 -34.79
C THR A 568 40.65 -25.79 -34.42
N ARG A 569 39.44 -25.28 -34.18
CA ARG A 569 39.21 -23.96 -33.56
C ARG A 569 39.60 -24.01 -32.07
N ALA A 570 40.81 -23.58 -31.76
CA ALA A 570 41.19 -23.18 -30.40
C ALA A 570 40.36 -21.96 -29.96
N SER A 571 39.97 -21.88 -28.69
CA SER A 571 39.39 -20.65 -28.13
C SER A 571 40.39 -19.50 -28.28
N PRO A 572 39.96 -18.26 -28.57
CA PRO A 572 40.88 -17.12 -28.60
C PRO A 572 41.55 -16.95 -27.24
N ASP A 573 42.88 -16.85 -27.22
CA ASP A 573 43.60 -16.50 -26.01
C ASP A 573 43.39 -15.00 -25.72
N PHE A 574 42.47 -14.70 -24.80
CA PHE A 574 42.16 -13.32 -24.38
C PHE A 574 43.36 -12.61 -23.72
N ASN A 575 44.37 -13.33 -23.21
CA ASN A 575 45.60 -12.71 -22.72
C ASN A 575 46.42 -12.20 -23.91
N GLN A 576 46.60 -13.03 -24.94
CA GLN A 576 47.33 -12.66 -26.15
C GLN A 576 46.63 -11.51 -26.90
N LEU A 577 45.31 -11.56 -27.05
CA LEU A 577 44.53 -10.49 -27.68
C LEU A 577 44.68 -9.15 -26.95
N LEU A 578 44.67 -9.16 -25.62
CA LEU A 578 44.87 -7.95 -24.83
C LEU A 578 46.27 -7.36 -25.04
N LEU A 579 47.30 -8.21 -25.08
CA LEU A 579 48.68 -7.77 -25.32
C LEU A 579 48.83 -7.19 -26.73
N GLU A 580 48.21 -7.78 -27.75
CA GLU A 580 48.18 -7.23 -29.11
C GLU A 580 47.49 -5.86 -29.17
N MET A 581 46.37 -5.69 -28.47
CA MET A 581 45.66 -4.41 -28.37
C MET A 581 46.52 -3.32 -27.73
N ILE A 582 47.28 -3.65 -26.68
CA ILE A 582 48.21 -2.73 -26.01
C ILE A 582 49.41 -2.44 -26.93
N LEU A 583 50.01 -3.46 -27.54
CA LEU A 583 51.13 -3.33 -28.49
C LEU A 583 50.80 -2.37 -29.63
N LYS A 584 49.60 -2.47 -30.20
CA LYS A 584 49.12 -1.60 -31.28
C LYS A 584 49.06 -0.11 -30.89
N ARG A 585 48.89 0.19 -29.60
CA ARG A 585 48.80 1.56 -29.08
C ARG A 585 50.16 2.13 -28.69
N GLU A 586 51.08 1.26 -28.26
CA GLU A 586 52.39 1.62 -27.71
C GLU A 586 53.54 1.28 -28.68
N THR A 587 53.28 1.25 -29.99
CA THR A 587 54.09 0.63 -31.08
C THR A 587 55.60 0.91 -31.12
N ASN A 588 56.14 1.83 -30.31
CA ASN A 588 57.59 2.06 -30.16
C ASN A 588 58.16 1.66 -28.78
N ASN A 589 57.33 1.46 -27.74
CA ASN A 589 57.78 1.19 -26.37
C ASN A 589 57.68 -0.30 -25.99
N LEU A 590 56.62 -1.03 -26.36
CA LEU A 590 56.42 -2.37 -25.80
C LEU A 590 57.39 -3.44 -26.34
N LEU A 591 57.89 -3.29 -27.58
CA LEU A 591 58.88 -4.20 -28.16
C LEU A 591 60.25 -4.11 -27.44
N ILE A 592 60.57 -2.92 -26.90
CA ILE A 592 61.73 -2.66 -26.04
C ILE A 592 61.47 -3.17 -24.60
N VAL A 593 60.23 -3.06 -24.12
CA VAL A 593 59.78 -3.54 -22.81
C VAL A 593 59.80 -5.07 -22.69
N LEU A 594 59.40 -5.80 -23.72
CA LEU A 594 59.39 -7.27 -23.75
C LEU A 594 60.77 -7.90 -23.96
N THR A 595 61.79 -7.11 -24.30
CA THR A 595 63.17 -7.56 -24.54
C THR A 595 64.14 -7.15 -23.42
N SER A 596 63.74 -6.25 -22.51
CA SER A 596 64.57 -5.72 -21.42
C SER A 596 63.80 -5.69 -20.10
N GLN A 597 64.29 -6.42 -19.09
CA GLN A 597 63.72 -6.43 -17.74
C GLN A 597 63.66 -5.02 -17.13
N LYS A 598 64.63 -4.15 -17.44
CA LYS A 598 64.65 -2.75 -17.01
C LYS A 598 63.51 -1.93 -17.63
N ALA A 599 63.20 -2.15 -18.90
CA ALA A 599 62.12 -1.45 -19.59
C ALA A 599 60.74 -1.94 -19.11
N LEU A 600 60.60 -3.21 -18.72
CA LEU A 600 59.41 -3.70 -18.01
C LEU A 600 59.25 -3.06 -16.63
N THR A 601 60.33 -2.91 -15.86
CA THR A 601 60.26 -2.18 -14.59
C THR A 601 59.90 -0.72 -14.81
N GLU A 602 60.47 -0.06 -15.82
CA GLU A 602 60.13 1.33 -16.19
C GLU A 602 58.69 1.48 -16.68
N PHE A 603 58.17 0.51 -17.46
CA PHE A 603 56.77 0.47 -17.88
C PHE A 603 55.83 0.16 -16.72
N LEU A 604 56.20 -0.74 -15.80
CA LEU A 604 55.44 -1.00 -14.57
C LEU A 604 55.47 0.21 -13.62
N GLU A 605 56.56 0.98 -13.57
CA GLU A 605 56.64 2.24 -12.83
C GLU A 605 55.81 3.35 -13.51
N ASP A 606 55.83 3.46 -14.84
CA ASP A 606 54.96 4.39 -15.59
C ASP A 606 53.48 3.97 -15.47
N LEU A 607 53.20 2.66 -15.45
CA LEU A 607 51.89 2.08 -15.10
C LEU A 607 51.53 2.33 -13.64
N LYS A 608 52.45 2.33 -12.67
CA LYS A 608 52.12 2.74 -11.29
C LYS A 608 51.77 4.23 -11.19
N GLY A 609 52.13 5.02 -12.19
CA GLY A 609 51.68 6.39 -12.43
C GLY A 609 52.67 7.46 -11.97
N ARG A 610 52.72 8.57 -12.71
CA ARG A 610 53.54 9.78 -12.45
C ARG A 610 53.27 10.49 -11.11
N ASP A 611 52.36 10.00 -10.29
CA ASP A 611 51.95 10.64 -9.03
C ASP A 611 53.02 10.55 -7.93
N ASN A 612 53.91 9.56 -7.98
CA ASN A 612 54.95 9.36 -6.95
C ASN A 612 56.06 10.42 -6.95
N ARG A 613 56.15 11.29 -7.96
CA ARG A 613 57.14 12.40 -7.95
C ARG A 613 56.74 13.59 -7.07
N ALA A 614 55.46 13.75 -6.74
CA ALA A 614 54.99 14.84 -5.89
C ALA A 614 54.76 14.41 -4.42
N GLU A 615 54.51 13.13 -4.16
CA GLU A 615 54.33 12.60 -2.78
C GLU A 615 55.65 12.22 -2.09
N SER A 616 56.78 12.22 -2.82
CA SER A 616 58.11 11.89 -2.27
C SER A 616 58.72 12.97 -1.36
N GLU A 617 58.11 14.15 -1.20
CA GLU A 617 58.65 15.23 -0.36
C GLU A 617 57.98 15.35 1.03
N LYS A 618 56.95 14.56 1.35
CA LYS A 618 56.21 14.68 2.64
C LYS A 618 56.23 13.49 3.58
N ASN A 619 56.72 12.32 3.15
CA ASN A 619 56.90 11.14 4.01
C ASN A 619 58.36 10.68 3.99
N SER A 620 59.27 11.51 4.51
CA SER A 620 60.57 11.01 5.00
C SER A 620 60.36 10.50 6.42
N ASN A 621 60.46 9.18 6.58
CA ASN A 621 60.38 8.37 7.80
C ASN A 621 59.09 7.54 7.87
N VAL A 622 59.28 6.23 7.94
CA VAL A 622 58.30 5.13 8.07
C VAL A 622 58.04 4.38 6.75
N PHE A 623 58.61 3.16 6.70
CA PHE A 623 58.56 2.09 5.69
C PHE A 623 59.60 2.07 4.56
N SER A 624 60.81 1.66 4.94
CA SER A 624 61.85 1.09 4.07
C SER A 624 61.72 -0.42 3.79
N ASP A 625 60.57 -1.05 4.08
CA ASP A 625 60.49 -2.53 4.16
C ASP A 625 59.52 -3.22 3.19
N SER A 626 59.00 -2.54 2.15
CA SER A 626 57.98 -3.16 1.25
C SER A 626 58.34 -3.25 -0.24
N SER A 627 59.56 -2.87 -0.63
CA SER A 627 60.05 -3.08 -2.01
C SER A 627 60.75 -4.44 -2.22
N SER A 628 60.82 -5.28 -1.18
CA SER A 628 61.56 -6.56 -1.20
C SER A 628 60.70 -7.79 -1.55
N THR A 629 59.38 -7.66 -1.70
CA THR A 629 58.49 -8.84 -1.84
C THR A 629 58.26 -9.32 -3.27
N LEU A 630 58.76 -8.62 -4.29
CA LEU A 630 58.70 -9.05 -5.70
C LEU A 630 59.99 -9.73 -6.19
N ILE A 631 61.01 -9.87 -5.33
CA ILE A 631 62.26 -10.56 -5.66
C ILE A 631 62.44 -11.71 -4.68
N ASN A 632 62.23 -12.93 -5.17
CA ASN A 632 62.58 -14.15 -4.44
C ASN A 632 64.11 -14.14 -4.18
N PRO A 633 64.62 -14.17 -2.93
CA PRO A 633 66.06 -14.15 -2.67
C PRO A 633 66.77 -15.49 -2.91
N SER A 634 66.07 -16.51 -3.43
CA SER A 634 66.59 -17.85 -3.59
C SER A 634 66.56 -18.33 -5.05
N SER A 635 67.31 -17.66 -5.92
CA SER A 635 67.81 -18.31 -7.15
C SER A 635 69.10 -17.60 -7.58
N SER A 636 70.20 -18.02 -6.97
CA SER A 636 71.53 -17.75 -7.50
C SER A 636 71.72 -18.59 -8.77
N LYS A 637 71.58 -17.92 -9.92
CA LYS A 637 72.30 -18.10 -11.20
C LYS A 637 71.44 -17.54 -12.32
N GLU A 638 72.07 -16.71 -13.14
CA GLU A 638 71.53 -16.15 -14.38
C GLU A 638 71.02 -17.27 -15.30
N GLU A 639 69.71 -17.41 -15.40
CA GLU A 639 69.06 -18.14 -16.49
C GLU A 639 67.96 -17.25 -17.04
N ILE A 640 68.16 -16.79 -18.28
CA ILE A 640 67.23 -15.91 -19.00
C ILE A 640 65.98 -16.73 -19.33
N ALA A 641 64.89 -16.50 -18.59
CA ALA A 641 63.60 -17.13 -18.88
C ALA A 641 63.06 -16.67 -20.26
N PRO A 642 62.41 -17.56 -21.04
CA PRO A 642 61.86 -17.22 -22.35
C PRO A 642 60.70 -16.21 -22.24
N VAL A 643 60.58 -15.34 -23.25
CA VAL A 643 59.63 -14.22 -23.37
C VAL A 643 58.16 -14.61 -23.11
N SER A 644 57.79 -15.90 -23.19
CA SER A 644 56.44 -16.40 -22.93
C SER A 644 55.99 -16.28 -21.46
N ASP A 645 56.88 -16.43 -20.47
CA ASP A 645 56.49 -16.45 -19.03
C ASP A 645 56.11 -15.07 -18.48
N ILE A 646 56.71 -13.99 -19.01
CA ILE A 646 56.49 -12.61 -18.53
C ILE A 646 55.09 -12.09 -18.90
N SER A 647 54.49 -12.63 -19.96
CA SER A 647 53.22 -12.18 -20.53
C SER A 647 52.02 -12.45 -19.60
N GLY A 648 52.02 -13.58 -18.90
CA GLY A 648 50.98 -13.97 -17.94
C GLY A 648 50.97 -13.09 -16.69
N ASP A 649 52.16 -12.80 -16.15
CA ASP A 649 52.33 -11.97 -14.96
C ASP A 649 51.86 -10.53 -15.20
N LEU A 650 52.16 -9.95 -16.37
CA LEU A 650 51.71 -8.62 -16.74
C LEU A 650 50.18 -8.51 -16.82
N VAL A 651 49.52 -9.48 -17.46
CA VAL A 651 48.05 -9.49 -17.56
C VAL A 651 47.41 -9.68 -16.18
N SER A 652 48.00 -10.51 -15.33
CA SER A 652 47.54 -10.69 -13.95
C SER A 652 47.61 -9.37 -13.15
N HIS A 653 48.71 -8.61 -13.32
CA HIS A 653 48.91 -7.30 -12.71
C HIS A 653 47.93 -6.25 -13.26
N LEU A 654 47.72 -6.22 -14.58
CA LEU A 654 46.78 -5.27 -15.21
C LEU A 654 45.37 -5.40 -14.66
N PHE A 655 44.92 -6.61 -14.34
CA PHE A 655 43.62 -6.83 -13.71
C PHE A 655 43.65 -6.78 -12.18
N SER A 656 44.79 -6.62 -11.53
CA SER A 656 44.92 -6.76 -10.08
C SER A 656 44.21 -5.63 -9.30
N LYS A 657 44.05 -5.81 -7.98
CA LYS A 657 43.41 -4.78 -7.13
C LYS A 657 44.30 -3.55 -6.98
N GLU A 658 45.61 -3.72 -7.09
CA GLU A 658 46.60 -2.66 -7.04
C GLU A 658 46.44 -1.70 -8.23
N ASN A 659 45.89 -2.18 -9.36
CA ASN A 659 45.69 -1.40 -10.59
C ASN A 659 44.30 -0.76 -10.76
N LEU A 660 43.54 -0.56 -9.68
CA LEU A 660 42.22 0.09 -9.73
C LEU A 660 42.27 1.53 -10.26
N ALA A 661 41.32 1.96 -11.06
CA ALA A 661 41.27 3.35 -11.54
C ALA A 661 40.98 4.36 -10.41
N ILE A 662 40.31 3.93 -9.34
CA ILE A 662 39.88 4.79 -8.25
C ILE A 662 40.98 4.82 -7.16
N ARG A 663 41.40 6.01 -6.73
CA ARG A 663 42.33 6.18 -5.61
C ARG A 663 41.68 5.80 -4.28
N SER A 664 42.47 5.26 -3.36
CA SER A 664 42.03 4.94 -1.99
C SER A 664 41.81 6.19 -1.13
N ALA A 665 42.49 7.29 -1.43
CA ALA A 665 42.35 8.59 -0.80
C ALA A 665 42.24 9.70 -1.86
N PRO A 666 41.48 10.79 -1.60
CA PRO A 666 41.40 11.94 -2.49
C PRO A 666 42.75 12.63 -2.67
N ARG A 667 43.00 13.25 -3.83
CA ARG A 667 44.24 14.01 -4.12
C ARG A 667 44.44 15.21 -3.18
N HIS A 668 43.35 15.87 -2.77
CA HIS A 668 43.38 17.01 -1.87
C HIS A 668 42.54 16.70 -0.64
N HIS A 669 43.17 16.58 0.52
CA HIS A 669 42.52 16.24 1.77
C HIS A 669 43.03 17.14 2.90
N ASN A 670 42.60 18.40 2.91
CA ASN A 670 42.82 19.33 4.02
C ASN A 670 41.57 19.30 4.92
N LEU A 671 41.76 19.10 6.23
CA LEU A 671 40.72 18.98 7.25
C LEU A 671 40.79 20.09 8.32
N ASP A 672 41.56 21.15 8.06
CA ASP A 672 41.82 22.24 9.02
C ASP A 672 40.95 23.47 8.80
N TYR A 673 40.14 23.53 7.73
CA TYR A 673 39.13 24.59 7.56
C TYR A 673 37.91 24.39 8.48
N PRO A 674 37.12 25.45 8.76
CA PRO A 674 35.84 25.36 9.46
C PRO A 674 34.85 24.36 8.85
N ILE A 675 34.08 23.65 9.68
CA ILE A 675 33.22 22.53 9.25
C ILE A 675 32.13 22.92 8.23
N ASN A 676 31.68 24.17 8.19
CA ASN A 676 30.72 24.68 7.20
C ASN A 676 31.29 24.73 5.77
N GLN A 677 32.61 24.62 5.61
CA GLN A 677 33.28 24.58 4.31
C GLN A 677 33.37 23.17 3.71
N TYR A 678 32.78 22.15 4.34
CA TYR A 678 32.81 20.77 3.87
C TYR A 678 31.44 20.28 3.45
N PHE A 679 31.41 19.43 2.43
CA PHE A 679 30.33 18.48 2.22
C PHE A 679 30.47 17.34 3.24
N ILE A 680 29.36 16.90 3.81
CA ILE A 680 29.30 15.93 4.90
C ILE A 680 28.40 14.77 4.49
N SER A 681 28.94 13.55 4.52
CA SER A 681 28.17 12.34 4.20
C SER A 681 27.02 12.17 5.20
N SER A 682 25.78 12.26 4.71
CA SER A 682 24.59 12.43 5.54
C SER A 682 23.49 11.41 5.23
N SER A 683 22.90 10.85 6.28
CA SER A 683 21.81 9.87 6.22
C SER A 683 20.49 10.50 6.67
N HIS A 684 19.40 10.06 6.05
CA HIS A 684 18.03 10.39 6.43
C HIS A 684 17.31 9.15 6.96
N ASN A 685 16.58 9.29 8.07
CA ASN A 685 15.88 8.21 8.77
C ASN A 685 16.73 6.94 8.92
N THR A 686 17.94 7.09 9.46
CA THR A 686 19.02 6.07 9.46
C THR A 686 18.62 4.74 10.09
N TYR A 687 17.65 4.76 11.01
CA TYR A 687 17.11 3.56 11.64
C TYR A 687 16.32 2.66 10.68
N LEU A 688 15.90 3.14 9.51
CA LEU A 688 15.11 2.38 8.54
C LEU A 688 15.95 1.48 7.63
N ARG A 689 15.41 0.28 7.33
CA ARG A 689 16.01 -0.70 6.39
C ARG A 689 15.11 -0.98 5.18
N GLY A 690 14.21 -0.06 4.88
CA GLY A 690 13.31 -0.14 3.73
C GLY A 690 12.52 1.15 3.56
N ARG A 691 11.27 1.01 3.10
CA ARG A 691 10.31 2.10 2.87
C ARG A 691 10.08 2.98 4.10
N GLN A 692 9.72 4.25 3.88
CA GLN A 692 9.41 5.21 4.96
C GLN A 692 8.17 4.80 5.79
N VAL A 693 7.34 3.91 5.26
CA VAL A 693 6.16 3.37 5.94
C VAL A 693 6.32 1.86 6.11
N ALA A 694 6.07 1.37 7.33
CA ALA A 694 6.02 -0.05 7.69
C ALA A 694 7.35 -0.82 7.63
N ALA A 695 8.49 -0.19 7.31
CA ALA A 695 9.79 -0.85 7.44
C ALA A 695 10.19 -1.00 8.91
N PRO A 696 10.89 -2.09 9.28
CA PRO A 696 11.40 -2.23 10.64
C PRO A 696 12.51 -1.20 10.87
N SER A 697 12.42 -0.50 12.00
CA SER A 697 13.53 0.24 12.57
C SER A 697 14.50 -0.77 13.18
N LYS A 698 15.78 -0.71 12.81
CA LYS A 698 16.80 -1.66 13.30
C LYS A 698 18.11 -0.94 13.57
N LEU A 699 18.79 -1.37 14.62
CA LEU A 699 20.18 -0.96 14.94
C LEU A 699 21.12 -1.19 13.75
N LYS A 700 20.88 -2.24 12.95
CA LYS A 700 21.65 -2.54 11.72
C LYS A 700 21.66 -1.39 10.72
N GLY A 701 20.66 -0.50 10.70
CA GLY A 701 20.66 0.70 9.86
C GLY A 701 21.82 1.64 10.21
N TYR A 702 22.00 1.93 11.51
CA TYR A 702 23.14 2.69 12.02
C TYR A 702 24.46 2.00 11.75
N ILE A 703 24.55 0.70 12.06
CA ILE A 703 25.77 -0.09 11.83
C ILE A 703 26.20 0.00 10.36
N SER A 704 25.31 -0.32 9.41
CA SER A 704 25.67 -0.30 7.99
C SER A 704 26.05 1.09 7.49
N THR A 705 25.40 2.13 7.99
CA THR A 705 25.62 3.52 7.56
C THR A 705 26.93 4.08 8.09
N LEU A 706 27.24 3.84 9.38
CA LEU A 706 28.49 4.25 10.01
C LEU A 706 29.68 3.45 9.48
N SER A 707 29.54 2.15 9.24
CA SER A 707 30.57 1.32 8.61
C SER A 707 30.90 1.74 7.18
N GLN A 708 30.01 2.49 6.51
CA GLN A 708 30.26 3.08 5.18
C GLN A 708 30.87 4.50 5.27
N GLY A 709 31.23 4.98 6.46
CA GLY A 709 31.86 6.29 6.64
C GLY A 709 30.88 7.46 6.64
N CYS A 710 29.58 7.24 6.84
CA CYS A 710 28.62 8.33 7.00
C CYS A 710 28.90 9.12 8.30
N ARG A 711 28.81 10.46 8.24
CA ARG A 711 29.19 11.42 9.30
C ARG A 711 28.03 12.27 9.81
N SER A 712 26.81 12.04 9.33
CA SER A 712 25.59 12.57 9.92
C SER A 712 24.49 11.51 9.89
N VAL A 713 23.98 11.13 11.06
CA VAL A 713 22.91 10.12 11.21
C VAL A 713 21.70 10.73 11.91
N GLU A 714 20.51 10.23 11.59
CA GLU A 714 19.24 10.74 12.09
C GLU A 714 18.60 9.78 13.09
N VAL A 715 18.03 10.34 14.16
CA VAL A 715 17.32 9.62 15.21
C VAL A 715 16.00 10.34 15.50
N ASP A 716 14.89 9.71 15.13
CA ASP A 716 13.55 10.24 15.38
C ASP A 716 13.04 9.75 16.72
N CYS A 717 13.06 10.61 17.71
CA CYS A 717 12.77 10.30 19.10
C CYS A 717 11.29 10.55 19.42
N TRP A 718 10.66 9.56 20.04
CA TRP A 718 9.25 9.58 20.42
C TRP A 718 9.07 9.07 21.84
N ASP A 719 7.97 9.48 22.48
CA ASP A 719 7.61 8.98 23.79
C ASP A 719 7.35 7.46 23.78
N GLY A 720 8.03 6.72 24.65
CA GLY A 720 7.72 5.33 24.96
C GLY A 720 6.68 5.20 26.06
N ARG A 721 5.95 4.07 26.05
CA ARG A 721 4.82 3.82 26.97
C ARG A 721 5.26 3.48 28.39
N ASP A 722 6.48 2.99 28.53
CA ASP A 722 7.18 2.65 29.76
C ASP A 722 7.91 3.85 30.38
N GLY A 723 7.69 5.06 29.86
CA GLY A 723 8.40 6.27 30.27
C GLY A 723 9.81 6.38 29.67
N GLN A 724 10.25 5.42 28.84
CA GLN A 724 11.57 5.43 28.21
C GLN A 724 11.49 5.91 26.75
N PRO A 725 12.40 6.79 26.28
CA PRO A 725 12.39 7.26 24.90
C PRO A 725 12.60 6.13 23.88
N ILE A 726 11.89 6.20 22.77
CA ILE A 726 11.99 5.23 21.65
C ILE A 726 12.32 5.92 20.33
N VAL A 727 12.90 5.16 19.40
CA VAL A 727 13.22 5.65 18.04
C VAL A 727 12.31 4.99 17.02
N LYS A 728 11.60 5.80 16.24
CA LYS A 728 10.71 5.36 15.14
C LYS A 728 10.38 6.51 14.20
N HIS A 729 9.93 6.19 13.00
CA HIS A 729 9.34 7.20 12.12
C HIS A 729 7.94 7.58 12.61
N GLY A 730 7.75 8.86 12.90
CA GLY A 730 6.52 9.44 13.46
C GLY A 730 5.26 9.17 12.66
N TYR A 731 4.14 8.97 13.36
CA TYR A 731 2.82 8.73 12.76
C TYR A 731 2.78 7.64 11.66
N SER A 732 3.80 6.77 11.60
CA SER A 732 4.00 5.76 10.56
C SER A 732 3.87 4.34 11.13
N LEU A 733 4.00 3.31 10.27
CA LEU A 733 3.93 1.88 10.61
C LEU A 733 5.28 1.22 11.00
N THR A 734 6.36 1.98 11.21
CA THR A 734 7.70 1.42 11.50
C THR A 734 7.82 0.87 12.93
N THR A 735 8.54 -0.23 13.15
CA THR A 735 8.81 -0.70 14.54
C THR A 735 9.55 0.37 15.35
N SER A 736 9.48 0.30 16.67
CA SER A 736 10.31 1.13 17.54
C SER A 736 11.51 0.33 18.03
N ILE A 737 12.61 1.03 18.27
CA ILE A 737 13.79 0.51 18.96
C ILE A 737 14.09 1.42 20.15
N SER A 738 14.70 0.87 21.20
CA SER A 738 15.07 1.66 22.38
C SER A 738 16.04 2.78 21.97
N PHE A 739 15.79 4.00 22.45
CA PHE A 739 16.72 5.12 22.27
C PHE A 739 18.08 4.79 22.86
N ARG A 740 18.12 4.21 24.08
CA ARG A 740 19.37 3.80 24.73
C ARG A 740 20.19 2.85 23.86
N SER A 741 19.57 1.80 23.32
CA SER A 741 20.25 0.84 22.44
C SER A 741 20.75 1.48 21.13
N VAL A 742 20.05 2.49 20.62
CA VAL A 742 20.51 3.28 19.46
C VAL A 742 21.77 4.06 19.82
N ILE A 743 21.76 4.77 20.96
CA ILE A 743 22.92 5.56 21.43
C ILE A 743 24.13 4.64 21.71
N GLU A 744 23.93 3.50 22.37
CA GLU A 744 24.98 2.47 22.56
C GLU A 744 25.55 1.96 21.23
N THR A 745 24.68 1.68 20.26
CA THR A 745 25.11 1.26 18.92
C THR A 745 25.90 2.35 18.22
N ILE A 746 25.45 3.61 18.31
CA ILE A 746 26.18 4.73 17.71
C ILE A 746 27.54 4.87 18.37
N ASN A 747 27.65 4.80 19.70
CA ASN A 747 28.92 4.88 20.41
C ASN A 747 29.93 3.84 19.92
N ASN A 748 29.49 2.59 19.73
CA ASN A 748 30.34 1.49 19.29
C ASN A 748 30.83 1.60 17.84
N TYR A 749 30.09 2.29 16.97
CA TYR A 749 30.37 2.33 15.53
C TYR A 749 30.71 3.73 15.00
N ALA A 750 30.54 4.79 15.80
CA ALA A 750 30.73 6.19 15.40
C ALA A 750 32.09 6.38 14.75
N PHE A 751 33.13 5.78 15.34
CA PHE A 751 34.51 5.97 14.91
C PHE A 751 35.13 4.75 14.20
N PHE A 752 34.30 3.78 13.77
CA PHE A 752 34.79 2.54 13.17
C PHE A 752 35.42 2.74 11.78
N ALA A 753 34.74 3.47 10.89
CA ALA A 753 35.21 3.70 9.52
C ALA A 753 35.93 5.05 9.35
N SER A 754 35.78 5.96 10.29
CA SER A 754 36.37 7.30 10.30
C SER A 754 36.37 7.82 11.73
N ASP A 755 37.45 8.46 12.12
CA ASP A 755 37.66 9.13 13.42
C ASP A 755 37.25 10.62 13.40
N LEU A 756 36.75 11.11 12.26
CA LEU A 756 36.24 12.47 12.10
C LEU A 756 34.88 12.66 12.79
N PRO A 757 34.50 13.90 13.13
CA PRO A 757 33.30 14.20 13.89
C PRO A 757 32.02 13.60 13.31
N LEU A 758 31.16 13.10 14.20
CA LEU A 758 29.84 12.55 13.86
C LEU A 758 28.72 13.50 14.31
N TRP A 759 27.85 13.89 13.39
CA TRP A 759 26.63 14.64 13.69
C TRP A 759 25.45 13.70 14.02
N LEU A 760 24.88 13.88 15.20
CA LEU A 760 23.65 13.21 15.63
C LEU A 760 22.46 14.14 15.44
N SER A 761 21.70 13.95 14.37
CA SER A 761 20.49 14.74 14.07
C SER A 761 19.27 14.16 14.77
N LEU A 762 18.81 14.82 15.83
CA LEU A 762 17.59 14.42 16.53
C LEU A 762 16.35 15.10 15.94
N GLU A 763 15.32 14.30 15.68
CA GLU A 763 13.95 14.78 15.48
C GLU A 763 13.12 14.42 16.72
N VAL A 764 12.88 15.40 17.59
CA VAL A 764 12.36 15.18 18.94
C VAL A 764 10.86 15.43 19.01
N HIS A 765 10.10 14.39 19.38
CA HIS A 765 8.66 14.43 19.63
C HIS A 765 8.33 13.96 21.06
N CYS A 766 9.32 13.95 21.95
CA CYS A 766 9.17 13.51 23.33
C CYS A 766 8.67 14.62 24.25
N ASN A 767 7.97 14.26 25.33
CA ASN A 767 7.60 15.16 26.41
C ASN A 767 8.84 15.61 27.24
N PRO A 768 8.73 16.65 28.07
CA PRO A 768 9.87 17.18 28.84
C PRO A 768 10.60 16.14 29.70
N ALA A 769 9.88 15.24 30.37
CA ALA A 769 10.49 14.20 31.21
C ALA A 769 11.35 13.23 30.38
N GLN A 770 10.83 12.78 29.23
CA GLN A 770 11.58 11.89 28.34
C GLN A 770 12.73 12.59 27.60
N ARG A 771 12.64 13.91 27.36
CA ARG A 771 13.75 14.72 26.83
C ARG A 771 14.94 14.77 27.80
N ASP A 772 14.65 14.90 29.09
CA ASP A 772 15.69 14.84 30.13
C ASP A 772 16.38 13.46 30.17
N ILE A 773 15.59 12.38 30.11
CA ILE A 773 16.12 11.00 30.00
C ILE A 773 17.02 10.86 28.76
N MET A 774 16.62 11.41 27.62
CA MET A 774 17.45 11.38 26.40
C MET A 774 18.79 12.08 26.60
N ALA A 775 18.79 13.27 27.21
CA ALA A 775 20.00 14.05 27.47
C ALA A 775 20.96 13.31 28.41
N ARG A 776 20.45 12.82 29.55
CA ARG A 776 21.23 12.03 30.52
C ARG A 776 21.79 10.74 29.90
N THR A 777 20.99 10.04 29.09
CA THR A 777 21.42 8.82 28.39
C THR A 777 22.61 9.10 27.46
N MET A 778 22.59 10.22 26.73
CA MET A 778 23.70 10.60 25.84
C MET A 778 24.96 11.01 26.63
N LEU A 779 24.80 11.75 27.73
CA LEU A 779 25.91 12.10 28.63
C LEU A 779 26.57 10.85 29.22
N GLU A 780 25.76 9.91 29.71
CA GLU A 780 26.21 8.65 30.30
C GLU A 780 26.99 7.78 29.30
N ILE A 781 26.46 7.62 28.08
CA ILE A 781 27.02 6.68 27.09
C ILE A 781 28.18 7.29 26.31
N PHE A 782 28.04 8.51 25.79
CA PHE A 782 29.07 9.12 24.95
C PHE A 782 30.19 9.76 25.77
N ARG A 783 29.94 10.16 27.02
CA ARG A 783 30.95 10.74 27.92
C ARG A 783 31.77 11.84 27.24
N SER A 784 33.10 11.72 27.30
CA SER A 784 34.06 12.66 26.70
C SER A 784 34.01 12.77 25.17
N SER A 785 33.33 11.83 24.48
CA SER A 785 33.09 11.95 23.05
C SER A 785 31.98 12.95 22.72
N LEU A 786 31.03 13.23 23.61
CA LEU A 786 29.99 14.24 23.37
C LEU A 786 30.55 15.65 23.60
N VAL A 787 30.27 16.57 22.67
CA VAL A 787 30.59 17.99 22.86
C VAL A 787 29.51 18.65 23.70
N VAL A 788 29.86 19.11 24.90
CA VAL A 788 28.94 19.77 25.84
C VAL A 788 29.26 21.26 26.04
N GLU A 789 30.44 21.70 25.61
CA GLU A 789 30.90 23.09 25.67
C GLU A 789 31.66 23.47 24.39
N PRO A 790 31.74 24.77 24.04
CA PRO A 790 32.57 25.23 22.93
C PRO A 790 34.06 24.94 23.18
N LEU A 791 34.80 24.50 22.16
CA LEU A 791 36.27 24.32 22.25
C LEU A 791 37.00 25.63 22.51
N ASP A 792 36.49 26.73 21.94
CA ASP A 792 36.97 28.08 22.16
C ASP A 792 35.75 29.00 22.27
N ALA A 793 35.50 29.50 23.48
CA ALA A 793 34.38 30.40 23.75
C ALA A 793 34.57 31.82 23.15
N SER A 794 35.79 32.16 22.71
CA SER A 794 36.11 33.46 22.13
C SER A 794 35.96 33.51 20.61
N SER A 795 35.95 32.35 19.94
CA SER A 795 35.83 32.26 18.49
C SER A 795 34.37 32.18 18.03
N GLN A 796 34.04 32.96 17.00
CA GLN A 796 32.76 32.90 16.29
C GLN A 796 32.80 31.89 15.12
N GLU A 797 33.98 31.38 14.75
CA GLU A 797 34.14 30.40 13.68
C GLU A 797 33.84 28.98 14.17
N LEU A 798 33.27 28.16 13.29
CA LEU A 798 33.07 26.74 13.60
C LEU A 798 34.40 26.00 13.60
N PRO A 799 34.65 25.08 14.55
CA PRO A 799 35.88 24.29 14.56
C PRO A 799 36.06 23.45 13.29
N SER A 800 37.30 23.08 13.01
CA SER A 800 37.64 22.21 11.89
C SER A 800 37.33 20.73 12.19
N PRO A 801 37.13 19.89 11.16
CA PRO A 801 37.02 18.44 11.35
C PRO A 801 38.19 17.84 12.16
N ASN A 802 39.41 18.34 12.00
CA ASN A 802 40.57 17.89 12.78
C ASN A 802 40.49 18.28 14.26
N GLN A 803 39.99 19.46 14.59
CA GLN A 803 39.79 19.90 15.99
C GLN A 803 38.70 19.09 16.71
N LEU A 804 37.75 18.54 15.96
CA LEU A 804 36.59 17.78 16.47
C LEU A 804 36.76 16.25 16.34
N ARG A 805 38.00 15.77 16.21
CA ARG A 805 38.30 14.35 16.04
C ARG A 805 37.85 13.53 17.26
N GLY A 806 37.20 12.39 17.02
CA GLY A 806 36.63 11.56 18.08
C GLY A 806 35.44 12.18 18.81
N LYS A 807 34.86 13.26 18.28
CA LYS A 807 33.72 13.97 18.89
C LYS A 807 32.39 13.69 18.18
N ILE A 808 31.32 13.67 18.98
CA ILE A 808 29.93 13.55 18.56
C ILE A 808 29.25 14.89 18.83
N LEU A 809 28.63 15.46 17.80
CA LEU A 809 27.94 16.74 17.84
C LEU A 809 26.44 16.54 17.78
N LEU A 810 25.71 17.18 18.70
CA LEU A 810 24.25 17.09 18.73
C LEU A 810 23.61 18.18 17.87
N LYS A 811 22.75 17.77 16.93
CA LYS A 811 21.83 18.66 16.23
C LYS A 811 20.41 18.47 16.75
N VAL A 812 19.82 19.52 17.32
CA VAL A 812 18.43 19.54 17.77
C VAL A 812 17.79 20.90 17.49
N LYS A 813 16.47 20.92 17.31
CA LYS A 813 15.72 22.15 17.01
C LYS A 813 15.61 23.02 18.26
N VAL A 814 15.93 24.31 18.13
CA VAL A 814 15.84 25.30 19.22
C VAL A 814 14.70 26.31 18.99
N ALA A 815 14.23 26.97 20.05
CA ALA A 815 13.25 28.05 19.98
C ALA A 815 13.78 29.29 19.22
N GLN A 816 12.87 30.20 18.83
CA GLN A 816 13.20 31.36 17.99
C GLN A 816 14.09 32.41 18.72
N ASP A 817 14.02 32.49 20.04
CA ASP A 817 14.84 33.39 20.86
C ASP A 817 15.36 32.65 22.12
N PRO A 818 16.43 31.86 22.01
CA PRO A 818 17.02 31.23 23.19
C PRO A 818 17.79 32.28 24.00
N GLU A 819 17.52 32.40 25.30
CA GLU A 819 18.42 33.13 26.19
C GLU A 819 19.83 32.49 26.15
N PRO A 820 20.91 33.29 26.16
CA PRO A 820 22.26 32.76 26.29
C PRO A 820 22.36 31.91 27.57
N LEU A 821 22.92 30.71 27.49
CA LEU A 821 23.28 29.95 28.69
C LEU A 821 24.29 30.78 29.49
N GLN A 822 23.89 31.26 30.66
CA GLN A 822 24.74 32.10 31.50
C GLN A 822 25.79 31.31 32.28
N GLU A 823 25.70 29.98 32.41
CA GLU A 823 26.69 29.19 33.15
C GLU A 823 26.96 27.79 32.53
N PRO A 824 28.21 27.29 32.60
CA PRO A 824 28.56 25.90 32.27
C PRO A 824 27.77 24.90 33.12
N LEU A 825 27.44 23.72 32.57
CA LEU A 825 26.84 22.63 33.35
C LEU A 825 27.79 22.24 34.50
N ALA A 826 27.30 22.27 35.74
CA ALA A 826 28.09 21.99 36.94
C ALA A 826 28.75 20.59 36.86
N PRO A 827 30.02 20.43 37.32
CA PRO A 827 30.76 19.15 37.25
C PRO A 827 30.08 17.98 37.96
N GLU A 828 29.15 18.24 38.88
CA GLU A 828 28.42 17.21 39.64
C GLU A 828 27.61 16.26 38.75
N TYR A 829 27.13 16.70 37.58
CA TYR A 829 26.43 15.83 36.63
C TYR A 829 27.36 14.96 35.78
N LEU A 830 28.69 15.16 35.85
CA LEU A 830 29.70 14.42 35.10
C LEU A 830 30.39 13.32 35.93
N ASN A 831 30.19 13.27 37.25
CA ASN A 831 30.75 12.25 38.13
C ASN A 831 29.76 11.08 38.33
N LEU A 832 29.91 10.02 37.54
CA LEU A 832 29.06 8.80 37.58
C LEU A 832 29.75 7.59 38.26
N ASP A 833 30.66 7.82 39.20
CA ASP A 833 31.48 6.75 39.81
C ASP A 833 30.98 6.21 41.17
N GLU A 834 29.79 6.60 41.65
CA GLU A 834 29.19 5.98 42.85
C GLU A 834 27.99 5.07 42.53
N PRO A 835 28.00 3.80 42.97
CA PRO A 835 26.83 2.93 42.88
C PRO A 835 25.87 3.22 44.05
N GLY A 836 24.83 4.02 43.82
CA GLY A 836 23.88 4.43 44.86
C GLY A 836 22.44 4.61 44.37
N GLU A 837 21.55 3.80 44.97
CA GLU A 837 20.11 3.94 45.23
C GLU A 837 19.19 4.83 44.37
N TYR A 838 18.00 4.28 44.08
CA TYR A 838 16.83 5.01 43.57
C TYR A 838 16.46 6.16 44.52
N ILE A 839 16.77 7.40 44.14
CA ILE A 839 16.29 8.59 44.85
C ILE A 839 14.85 8.86 44.37
N GLU A 840 13.88 8.50 45.22
CA GLU A 840 12.53 9.04 45.15
C GLU A 840 12.52 10.49 45.66
N ASN A 841 11.89 11.38 44.89
CA ASN A 841 11.34 12.68 45.28
C ASN A 841 12.30 13.67 45.99
N GLN A 842 13.03 14.45 45.19
CA GLN A 842 13.38 15.83 45.57
C GLN A 842 13.00 16.79 44.43
N ASP A 843 12.29 17.86 44.81
CA ASP A 843 11.93 18.99 43.97
C ASP A 843 13.22 19.65 43.43
N HIS A 844 13.52 19.46 42.15
CA HIS A 844 14.58 20.20 41.47
C HIS A 844 14.03 21.54 40.98
N GLN A 845 14.01 22.53 41.88
CA GLN A 845 14.08 23.93 41.49
C GLN A 845 15.51 24.22 41.01
N ASP A 846 15.62 24.90 39.86
CA ASP A 846 16.83 25.41 39.22
C ASP A 846 17.66 24.48 38.29
N LEU A 847 17.01 23.79 37.34
CA LEU A 847 17.69 23.43 36.07
C LEU A 847 17.44 24.49 34.99
N PRO A 848 18.45 24.85 34.16
CA PRO A 848 18.24 25.71 33.01
C PRO A 848 17.24 25.05 32.04
N GLY A 849 16.47 25.86 31.31
CA GLY A 849 15.46 25.36 30.38
C GLY A 849 15.97 24.23 29.47
N ASP A 850 15.15 23.20 29.26
CA ASP A 850 15.38 22.01 28.43
C ASP A 850 16.86 21.58 28.21
N LEU A 851 17.40 20.76 29.12
CA LEU A 851 18.75 20.17 29.09
C LEU A 851 19.15 19.58 27.72
N LEU A 852 18.21 19.04 26.95
CA LEU A 852 18.51 18.49 25.63
C LEU A 852 18.96 19.56 24.62
N GLN A 853 18.39 20.77 24.70
CA GLN A 853 18.77 21.89 23.84
C GLN A 853 20.13 22.49 24.23
N SER A 854 20.54 22.44 25.51
CA SER A 854 21.84 22.98 25.94
C SER A 854 23.02 22.16 25.38
N LEU A 855 22.83 20.85 25.15
CA LEU A 855 23.81 19.98 24.49
C LEU A 855 24.05 20.32 23.00
N ALA A 856 23.25 21.20 22.40
CA ALA A 856 23.32 21.59 20.99
C ALA A 856 24.36 22.70 20.71
N VAL A 857 25.58 22.54 21.21
CA VAL A 857 26.64 23.58 21.18
C VAL A 857 26.81 24.21 19.79
N TYR A 858 27.19 23.39 18.81
CA TYR A 858 27.37 23.79 17.41
C TYR A 858 26.20 23.38 16.49
N GLY A 859 25.20 22.67 17.02
CA GLY A 859 24.14 22.03 16.23
C GLY A 859 22.74 22.57 16.46
N ALA A 860 22.60 23.76 17.03
CA ALA A 860 21.32 24.45 17.14
C ALA A 860 20.63 24.54 15.77
N SER A 861 19.43 23.96 15.62
CA SER A 861 18.77 23.80 14.33
C SER A 861 17.49 24.63 14.19
N ARG A 862 17.28 25.18 12.99
CA ARG A 862 16.09 25.95 12.61
C ARG A 862 15.58 25.52 11.23
N ARG A 863 14.35 25.93 10.90
CA ARG A 863 13.83 25.81 9.53
C ARG A 863 14.46 26.89 8.66
N LEU A 864 14.76 26.56 7.41
CA LEU A 864 15.27 27.56 6.45
C LEU A 864 14.24 28.71 6.29
N PRO A 865 14.63 29.98 6.52
CA PRO A 865 13.74 31.12 6.39
C PRO A 865 13.36 31.38 4.93
N LYS A 866 12.11 31.79 4.70
CA LYS A 866 11.56 32.00 3.33
C LYS A 866 12.28 33.10 2.56
N ASN A 867 12.76 34.13 3.26
CA ASN A 867 13.40 35.30 2.65
C ASN A 867 14.94 35.20 2.58
N ALA A 868 15.52 34.04 2.96
CA ALA A 868 16.98 33.84 3.07
C ALA A 868 17.71 34.82 4.01
N GLU A 869 17.00 35.47 4.95
CA GLU A 869 17.61 36.24 6.04
C GLU A 869 18.20 35.27 7.07
N PHE A 870 19.51 35.08 6.96
CA PHE A 870 20.30 34.26 7.87
C PHE A 870 20.67 35.02 9.14
N ASP A 871 20.83 34.30 10.25
CA ASP A 871 21.20 34.88 11.53
C ASP A 871 22.67 35.31 11.52
N THR A 872 22.96 36.55 11.89
CA THR A 872 24.34 37.07 11.90
C THR A 872 25.06 36.87 13.23
N HIS A 873 24.35 36.49 14.29
CA HIS A 873 24.87 36.46 15.66
C HIS A 873 25.28 35.05 16.12
N ARG A 874 24.69 34.00 15.53
CA ARG A 874 25.01 32.62 15.88
C ARG A 874 24.94 31.68 14.69
N ASN A 875 25.80 30.66 14.69
CA ASN A 875 25.76 29.58 13.71
C ASN A 875 24.57 28.63 13.97
N PHE A 876 23.73 28.42 12.94
CA PHE A 876 22.63 27.46 12.97
C PHE A 876 22.78 26.38 11.90
N ILE A 877 22.07 25.26 12.11
CA ILE A 877 21.81 24.26 11.07
C ILE A 877 20.40 24.44 10.52
N TYR A 878 20.28 24.96 9.31
CA TYR A 878 18.99 25.15 8.63
C TYR A 878 18.57 23.88 7.90
N SER A 879 17.42 23.32 8.27
CA SER A 879 16.87 22.11 7.63
C SER A 879 15.68 22.43 6.70
N VAL A 880 15.66 21.81 5.51
CA VAL A 880 14.62 22.01 4.49
C VAL A 880 14.38 20.74 3.65
N SER A 881 13.14 20.49 3.22
CA SER A 881 12.85 19.38 2.30
C SER A 881 13.33 19.69 0.87
N GLU A 882 13.68 18.67 0.09
CA GLU A 882 14.13 18.82 -1.31
C GLU A 882 13.16 19.66 -2.16
N ARG A 883 11.85 19.51 -1.93
CA ARG A 883 10.80 20.18 -2.69
C ARG A 883 10.80 21.67 -2.40
N ASN A 884 10.98 22.03 -1.14
CA ASN A 884 11.06 23.43 -0.74
C ASN A 884 12.40 24.02 -1.15
N PHE A 885 13.51 23.30 -1.02
CA PHE A 885 14.82 23.73 -1.51
C PHE A 885 14.80 24.04 -3.02
N LYS A 886 14.16 23.19 -3.81
CA LYS A 886 13.98 23.41 -5.26
C LYS A 886 13.15 24.65 -5.57
N LYS A 887 12.20 25.05 -4.72
CA LYS A 887 11.45 26.31 -4.89
C LYS A 887 12.37 27.51 -4.63
N HIS A 888 13.08 27.52 -3.50
CA HIS A 888 13.99 28.61 -3.15
C HIS A 888 15.08 28.85 -4.20
N THR A 889 15.53 27.80 -4.88
CA THR A 889 16.59 27.89 -5.90
C THR A 889 16.08 28.17 -7.33
N LYS A 890 14.75 28.12 -7.57
CA LYS A 890 14.15 28.35 -8.90
C LYS A 890 13.78 29.82 -9.14
N ASP A 891 13.46 30.56 -8.08
CA ASP A 891 12.91 31.93 -8.18
C ASP A 891 13.99 33.02 -8.40
N ASN A 892 15.17 32.68 -8.94
CA ASN A 892 16.32 33.58 -9.15
C ASN A 892 16.85 34.33 -7.90
N CYS A 893 16.37 34.03 -6.69
CA CYS A 893 17.10 34.35 -5.46
C CYS A 893 18.28 33.37 -5.34
N SER A 894 19.48 33.82 -5.70
CA SER A 894 20.71 33.08 -5.45
C SER A 894 20.94 32.97 -3.94
N LEU A 895 20.41 31.92 -3.32
CA LEU A 895 20.90 31.47 -2.02
C LEU A 895 22.33 30.95 -2.25
N ASP A 896 23.31 31.85 -2.14
CA ASP A 896 24.72 31.47 -2.12
C ASP A 896 25.03 30.83 -0.75
N LEU A 897 24.87 29.52 -0.68
CA LEU A 897 25.21 28.73 0.52
C LEU A 897 26.66 28.23 0.46
N ALA A 898 27.44 28.58 -0.58
CA ALA A 898 28.84 28.19 -0.64
C ALA A 898 29.65 28.94 0.42
N GLY A 899 29.41 30.25 0.55
CA GLY A 899 30.07 31.15 1.50
C GLY A 899 29.36 31.33 2.85
N THR A 900 28.28 30.60 3.13
CA THR A 900 27.51 30.79 4.38
C THR A 900 28.28 30.31 5.62
N GLN A 901 28.22 31.09 6.71
CA GLN A 901 28.73 30.69 8.03
C GLN A 901 27.92 29.52 8.66
N HIS A 902 26.72 29.26 8.13
CA HIS A 902 25.81 28.25 8.64
C HIS A 902 26.00 26.88 7.98
N LEU A 903 25.32 25.87 8.53
CA LEU A 903 25.15 24.57 7.89
C LEU A 903 23.74 24.45 7.32
N VAL A 904 23.60 23.83 6.16
CA VAL A 904 22.31 23.53 5.55
C VAL A 904 22.15 22.03 5.37
N ARG A 905 21.00 21.52 5.84
CA ARG A 905 20.56 20.15 5.67
C ARG A 905 19.36 20.07 4.73
N VAL A 906 19.52 19.34 3.63
CA VAL A 906 18.42 19.01 2.72
C VAL A 906 18.06 17.54 2.90
N TYR A 907 16.78 17.24 3.06
CA TYR A 907 16.27 15.88 3.24
C TYR A 907 15.16 15.52 2.25
N PRO A 908 14.90 14.23 2.01
CA PRO A 908 13.92 13.77 1.03
C PRO A 908 12.48 14.22 1.35
N ASP A 909 11.68 14.46 0.32
CA ASP A 909 10.27 14.85 0.52
C ASP A 909 9.44 13.67 1.10
N PRO A 910 8.48 13.92 2.01
CA PRO A 910 7.64 12.86 2.60
C PRO A 910 6.88 12.00 1.57
N ASN A 911 6.67 12.50 0.34
CA ASN A 911 6.04 11.73 -0.74
C ASN A 911 6.92 10.56 -1.25
N ARG A 912 8.22 10.54 -0.92
CA ARG A 912 9.14 9.43 -1.25
C ARG A 912 8.97 8.25 -0.30
N VAL A 913 7.75 7.72 -0.25
CA VAL A 913 7.37 6.61 0.65
C VAL A 913 8.14 5.32 0.36
N ASP A 914 8.68 5.17 -0.85
CA ASP A 914 9.53 4.08 -1.28
C ASP A 914 11.00 4.22 -0.85
N SER A 915 11.33 5.33 -0.18
CA SER A 915 12.69 5.72 0.20
C SER A 915 13.64 5.99 -0.98
N SER A 916 13.11 6.35 -2.16
CA SER A 916 13.92 6.87 -3.27
C SER A 916 14.72 8.12 -2.87
N ASN A 917 15.85 8.39 -3.53
CA ASN A 917 16.67 9.58 -3.28
C ASN A 917 16.44 10.69 -4.32
N PHE A 918 16.71 11.93 -3.92
CA PHE A 918 16.84 13.07 -4.84
C PHE A 918 18.26 13.15 -5.40
N ASP A 919 18.47 14.04 -6.37
CA ASP A 919 19.77 14.30 -6.96
C ASP A 919 20.64 15.19 -6.04
N PRO A 920 21.67 14.66 -5.37
CA PRO A 920 22.50 15.43 -4.44
C PRO A 920 23.39 16.45 -5.14
N LEU A 921 23.69 16.30 -6.44
CA LEU A 921 24.46 17.30 -7.22
C LEU A 921 23.78 18.66 -7.22
N GLN A 922 22.45 18.66 -7.27
CA GLN A 922 21.66 19.90 -7.24
C GLN A 922 21.74 20.59 -5.88
N CYS A 923 22.10 19.89 -4.81
CA CYS A 923 22.35 20.47 -3.50
C CYS A 923 23.80 20.94 -3.37
N TRP A 924 24.77 20.09 -3.74
CA TRP A 924 26.19 20.40 -3.61
C TRP A 924 26.63 21.60 -4.46
N ARG A 925 26.05 21.78 -5.66
CA ARG A 925 26.35 22.94 -6.53
C ARG A 925 26.03 24.29 -5.89
N HIS A 926 25.09 24.29 -4.94
CA HIS A 926 24.67 25.48 -4.20
C HIS A 926 25.39 25.58 -2.85
N GLY A 927 26.29 24.66 -2.51
CA GLY A 927 27.05 24.67 -1.25
C GLY A 927 26.39 23.97 -0.07
N VAL A 928 25.30 23.21 -0.27
CA VAL A 928 24.64 22.46 0.82
C VAL A 928 25.58 21.41 1.39
N GLN A 929 25.88 21.49 2.69
CA GLN A 929 26.82 20.59 3.37
C GLN A 929 26.21 19.21 3.61
N MET A 930 24.95 19.14 4.07
CA MET A 930 24.28 17.91 4.48
C MET A 930 23.14 17.55 3.53
N ALA A 931 23.46 16.97 2.37
CA ALA A 931 22.47 16.34 1.49
C ALA A 931 22.14 14.94 2.03
N ALA A 932 21.12 14.85 2.89
CA ALA A 932 20.77 13.61 3.58
C ALA A 932 20.01 12.63 2.67
N LEU A 933 20.55 11.43 2.48
CA LEU A 933 19.97 10.40 1.62
C LEU A 933 19.50 9.17 2.42
N ASN A 934 18.54 8.45 1.87
CA ASN A 934 18.08 7.16 2.38
C ASN A 934 19.12 6.06 2.07
N CYS A 935 20.08 5.85 2.98
CA CYS A 935 21.21 4.90 2.82
C CYS A 935 20.80 3.44 2.61
N GLN A 936 19.56 3.08 2.95
CA GLN A 936 18.99 1.75 2.72
C GLN A 936 18.59 1.49 1.26
N THR A 937 18.50 2.53 0.43
CA THR A 937 18.06 2.43 -0.96
C THR A 937 19.28 2.44 -1.88
N ASP A 938 19.49 1.31 -2.57
CA ASP A 938 20.55 1.18 -3.58
C ASP A 938 20.06 1.71 -4.94
N ASP A 939 20.09 3.03 -5.07
CA ASP A 939 19.80 3.74 -6.32
C ASP A 939 21.05 4.48 -6.85
N PHE A 940 20.93 5.00 -8.07
CA PHE A 940 22.02 5.73 -8.72
C PHE A 940 22.57 6.89 -7.87
N TYR A 941 21.70 7.58 -7.14
CA TYR A 941 22.09 8.72 -6.31
C TYR A 941 22.85 8.28 -5.05
N MET A 942 22.53 7.11 -4.50
CA MET A 942 23.36 6.51 -3.45
C MET A 942 24.75 6.12 -3.97
N SER A 943 24.85 5.54 -5.17
CA SER A 943 26.17 5.27 -5.78
C SER A 943 26.97 6.56 -6.04
N LEU A 944 26.29 7.64 -6.42
CA LEU A 944 26.90 8.96 -6.58
C LEU A 944 27.40 9.53 -5.25
N ASN A 945 26.65 9.36 -4.16
CA ASN A 945 27.06 9.73 -2.82
C ASN A 945 28.29 8.95 -2.34
N GLN A 946 28.31 7.63 -2.57
CA GLN A 946 29.50 6.81 -2.28
C GLN A 946 30.72 7.27 -3.07
N ALA A 947 30.54 7.64 -4.34
CA ALA A 947 31.62 8.17 -5.18
C ALA A 947 32.15 9.54 -4.70
N MET A 948 31.26 10.41 -4.19
CA MET A 948 31.63 11.72 -3.64
C MET A 948 32.52 11.59 -2.40
N PHE A 949 32.18 10.66 -1.49
CA PHE A 949 32.86 10.50 -0.21
C PHE A 949 33.89 9.36 -0.16
N HIS A 950 34.21 8.76 -1.32
CA HIS A 950 35.15 7.64 -1.38
C HIS A 950 36.54 8.06 -0.89
N GLY A 951 37.05 7.37 0.14
CA GLY A 951 38.37 7.64 0.72
C GLY A 951 38.48 8.94 1.52
N SER A 952 37.43 9.75 1.59
CA SER A 952 37.46 11.09 2.22
C SER A 952 37.06 11.08 3.70
N SER A 953 36.88 9.90 4.29
CA SER A 953 36.41 9.76 5.68
C SER A 953 35.07 10.49 5.95
N GLY A 954 34.27 10.71 4.90
CA GLY A 954 32.95 11.34 4.98
C GLY A 954 32.92 12.88 5.00
N TYR A 955 34.07 13.55 4.88
CA TYR A 955 34.19 15.00 4.71
C TYR A 955 34.93 15.34 3.42
N VAL A 956 34.40 16.28 2.63
CA VAL A 956 35.04 16.75 1.38
C VAL A 956 35.01 18.27 1.37
N LEU A 957 36.18 18.90 1.26
CA LEU A 957 36.30 20.36 1.21
C LEU A 957 35.58 20.90 -0.04
N LYS A 958 34.77 21.95 0.12
CA LYS A 958 34.15 22.67 -0.99
C LYS A 958 35.23 23.43 -1.76
N ALA A 959 35.04 23.54 -3.08
CA ALA A 959 35.87 24.42 -3.90
C ALA A 959 35.01 25.50 -4.53
N SER A 960 35.62 26.66 -4.77
CA SER A 960 34.95 27.76 -5.47
C SER A 960 34.62 27.36 -6.91
N PRO A 961 33.52 27.89 -7.49
CA PRO A 961 33.24 27.69 -8.89
C PRO A 961 34.38 28.24 -9.77
N GLN A 962 34.87 27.43 -10.70
CA GLN A 962 35.89 27.78 -11.67
C GLN A 962 35.55 27.11 -13.01
N THR A 963 35.29 27.91 -14.04
CA THR A 963 35.04 27.40 -15.39
C THR A 963 36.27 26.65 -15.89
N THR A 964 36.09 25.37 -16.18
CA THR A 964 37.16 24.46 -16.66
C THR A 964 36.61 23.59 -17.77
N GLN A 965 37.40 23.43 -18.84
CA GLN A 965 37.10 22.46 -19.89
C GLN A 965 37.71 21.11 -19.54
N ILE A 966 36.88 20.09 -19.32
CA ILE A 966 37.32 18.73 -19.01
C ILE A 966 37.16 17.87 -20.26
N GLN A 967 38.26 17.32 -20.75
CA GLN A 967 38.30 16.31 -21.80
C GLN A 967 38.71 14.97 -21.18
N LEU A 968 37.80 14.00 -21.25
CA LEU A 968 38.00 12.65 -20.75
C LEU A 968 38.04 11.68 -21.93
N GLN A 969 39.16 11.00 -22.08
CA GLN A 969 39.36 9.94 -23.07
C GLN A 969 39.47 8.60 -22.35
N VAL A 970 38.60 7.65 -22.71
CA VAL A 970 38.58 6.32 -22.12
C VAL A 970 38.62 5.28 -23.23
N ASP A 971 39.78 4.66 -23.40
CA ASP A 971 39.99 3.55 -24.31
C ASP A 971 39.54 2.25 -23.65
N VAL A 972 38.39 1.72 -24.06
CA VAL A 972 37.76 0.54 -23.47
C VAL A 972 38.33 -0.71 -24.13
N LEU A 973 39.16 -1.44 -23.39
CA LEU A 973 39.88 -2.59 -23.92
C LEU A 973 39.09 -3.89 -23.71
N MET A 974 38.93 -4.31 -22.46
CA MET A 974 38.43 -5.64 -22.15
C MET A 974 37.68 -5.67 -20.82
N ALA A 975 36.58 -6.41 -20.76
CA ALA A 975 35.91 -6.78 -19.53
C ALA A 975 36.14 -8.26 -19.21
N ARG A 976 36.42 -8.58 -17.94
CA ARG A 976 36.56 -9.96 -17.44
C ARG A 976 35.60 -10.29 -16.30
N GLY A 977 35.19 -11.54 -16.24
CA GLY A 977 34.39 -12.08 -15.13
C GLY A 977 32.96 -11.52 -15.07
N LEU A 978 32.37 -11.20 -16.22
CA LEU A 978 30.98 -10.77 -16.32
C LEU A 978 30.04 -11.96 -16.06
N LYS A 979 29.09 -11.79 -15.15
CA LYS A 979 28.04 -12.79 -14.88
C LYS A 979 26.71 -12.32 -15.48
N VAL A 980 26.26 -12.96 -16.55
CA VAL A 980 24.98 -12.64 -17.20
C VAL A 980 23.96 -13.71 -16.84
N SER A 981 22.92 -13.33 -16.10
CA SER A 981 21.87 -14.25 -15.60
C SER A 981 20.88 -14.71 -16.68
N THR A 982 20.85 -14.05 -17.84
CA THR A 982 19.82 -14.25 -18.89
C THR A 982 20.41 -14.05 -20.30
N GLY A 983 20.88 -15.13 -20.92
CA GLY A 983 21.14 -15.26 -22.36
C GLY A 983 22.41 -14.62 -22.92
N ASN A 984 22.97 -15.22 -23.98
CA ASN A 984 24.13 -14.78 -24.77
C ASN A 984 23.86 -13.52 -25.62
N GLY A 985 23.16 -12.52 -25.09
CA GLY A 985 22.89 -11.26 -25.78
C GLY A 985 24.15 -10.39 -25.90
N PRO A 986 24.25 -9.53 -26.95
CA PRO A 986 25.39 -8.65 -27.11
C PRO A 986 25.46 -7.61 -25.98
N VAL A 987 26.68 -7.34 -25.54
CA VAL A 987 27.02 -6.46 -24.42
C VAL A 987 27.71 -5.21 -24.95
N HIS A 988 27.44 -4.06 -24.35
CA HIS A 988 28.17 -2.81 -24.62
C HIS A 988 28.48 -2.07 -23.32
N VAL A 989 29.54 -1.28 -23.33
CA VAL A 989 29.86 -0.35 -22.24
C VAL A 989 29.24 0.99 -22.55
N LYS A 990 28.56 1.58 -21.56
CA LYS A 990 28.03 2.94 -21.62
C LYS A 990 28.66 3.77 -20.51
N MET A 991 29.26 4.88 -20.89
CA MET A 991 29.85 5.86 -19.99
C MET A 991 29.03 7.16 -20.01
N LYS A 992 28.96 7.81 -18.87
CA LYS A 992 28.32 9.11 -18.70
C LYS A 992 29.23 10.02 -17.89
N LEU A 993 29.49 11.22 -18.39
CA LEU A 993 30.15 12.29 -17.65
C LEU A 993 29.05 13.20 -17.08
N LEU A 994 29.05 13.37 -15.76
CA LEU A 994 28.01 14.03 -14.99
C LEU A 994 28.57 15.32 -14.39
N THR A 995 27.84 16.41 -14.57
CA THR A 995 28.14 17.75 -14.07
C THR A 995 26.84 18.37 -13.53
N PRO A 996 26.90 19.34 -12.59
CA PRO A 996 25.71 19.90 -11.96
C PRO A 996 25.02 21.02 -12.77
N ASP A 997 25.71 21.62 -13.73
CA ASP A 997 25.33 22.84 -14.46
C ASP A 997 25.12 22.60 -15.97
N THR A 998 25.67 21.52 -16.53
CA THR A 998 25.55 21.17 -17.94
C THR A 998 24.90 19.80 -18.16
N MET A 999 24.46 19.54 -19.40
CA MET A 999 23.84 18.25 -19.74
C MET A 999 24.89 17.14 -19.74
N SER A 1000 24.54 15.99 -19.15
CA SER A 1000 25.45 14.84 -19.08
C SER A 1000 25.89 14.36 -20.47
N GLN A 1001 27.20 14.29 -20.71
CA GLN A 1001 27.75 13.67 -21.93
C GLN A 1001 27.68 12.15 -21.83
N LYS A 1002 27.44 11.46 -22.94
CA LYS A 1002 27.26 10.01 -22.97
C LYS A 1002 28.01 9.42 -24.15
N ALA A 1003 28.83 8.42 -23.89
CA ALA A 1003 29.50 7.62 -24.90
C ALA A 1003 29.17 6.14 -24.69
N ARG A 1004 29.21 5.34 -25.76
CA ARG A 1004 29.03 3.89 -25.68
C ARG A 1004 29.87 3.18 -26.73
N THR A 1005 30.28 1.97 -26.42
CA THR A 1005 30.92 1.08 -27.38
C THR A 1005 29.90 0.45 -28.32
N ALA A 1006 30.36 -0.15 -29.42
CA ALA A 1006 29.55 -1.07 -30.19
C ALA A 1006 29.17 -2.31 -29.35
N PRO A 1007 28.02 -2.96 -29.63
CA PRO A 1007 27.64 -4.20 -28.98
C PRO A 1007 28.52 -5.37 -29.46
N VAL A 1008 29.11 -6.09 -28.51
CA VAL A 1008 29.96 -7.27 -28.75
C VAL A 1008 29.37 -8.50 -28.06
N LEU A 1009 29.45 -9.67 -28.69
CA LEU A 1009 28.95 -10.92 -28.09
C LEU A 1009 29.85 -11.38 -26.93
N LEU A 1010 29.21 -11.77 -25.83
CA LEU A 1010 29.89 -12.35 -24.68
C LEU A 1010 30.46 -13.74 -25.02
N GLN A 1011 31.73 -13.99 -24.72
CA GLN A 1011 32.35 -15.31 -24.82
C GLN A 1011 32.70 -15.78 -23.40
N ASP A 1012 32.01 -16.81 -22.93
CA ASP A 1012 32.04 -17.33 -21.55
C ASP A 1012 31.73 -16.25 -20.49
N SER A 1013 32.73 -15.46 -20.08
CA SER A 1013 32.61 -14.35 -19.13
C SER A 1013 33.38 -13.09 -19.53
N ASP A 1014 34.10 -13.13 -20.66
CA ASP A 1014 35.09 -12.13 -21.04
C ASP A 1014 34.74 -11.54 -22.42
N VAL A 1015 35.04 -10.25 -22.62
CA VAL A 1015 34.75 -9.51 -23.86
C VAL A 1015 35.84 -8.49 -24.13
N ALA A 1016 36.34 -8.47 -25.37
CA ALA A 1016 37.16 -7.38 -25.90
C ALA A 1016 36.27 -6.37 -26.65
N PHE A 1017 36.42 -5.08 -26.34
CA PHE A 1017 35.72 -3.98 -27.02
C PHE A 1017 36.62 -3.25 -28.01
N ASP A 1018 37.89 -2.98 -27.65
CA ASP A 1018 38.88 -2.28 -28.48
C ASP A 1018 38.38 -0.92 -29.02
N GLU A 1019 37.69 -0.12 -28.19
CA GLU A 1019 37.05 1.12 -28.62
C GLU A 1019 37.40 2.32 -27.74
N ASN A 1020 37.72 3.45 -28.38
CA ASN A 1020 38.02 4.70 -27.71
C ASN A 1020 36.77 5.58 -27.57
N LEU A 1021 36.44 5.95 -26.33
CA LEU A 1021 35.33 6.84 -26.00
C LEU A 1021 35.85 8.19 -25.53
N GLU A 1022 35.50 9.24 -26.27
CA GLU A 1022 35.86 10.62 -25.92
C GLU A 1022 34.62 11.40 -25.44
N MET A 1023 34.77 12.13 -24.35
CA MET A 1023 33.74 13.01 -23.79
C MET A 1023 34.37 14.31 -23.34
N SER A 1024 33.80 15.45 -23.75
CA SER A 1024 34.26 16.77 -23.33
C SER A 1024 33.11 17.58 -22.73
N VAL A 1025 33.36 18.25 -21.61
CA VAL A 1025 32.37 19.12 -20.96
C VAL A 1025 33.03 20.36 -20.39
N GLU A 1026 32.38 21.51 -20.60
CA GLU A 1026 32.68 22.75 -19.89
C GLU A 1026 31.80 22.81 -18.64
N THR A 1027 32.39 23.09 -17.48
CA THR A 1027 31.63 23.22 -16.22
C THR A 1027 32.27 24.24 -15.30
N ASN A 1028 31.44 24.95 -14.55
CA ASN A 1028 31.87 25.83 -13.47
C ASN A 1028 32.23 25.07 -12.19
N TYR A 1029 31.94 23.76 -12.12
CA TYR A 1029 32.13 22.94 -10.93
C TYR A 1029 32.96 21.68 -11.26
N PRO A 1030 34.24 21.84 -11.66
CA PRO A 1030 35.10 20.70 -12.03
C PRO A 1030 35.22 19.69 -10.88
N HIS A 1031 35.25 20.19 -9.64
CA HIS A 1031 35.27 19.40 -8.40
C HIS A 1031 33.94 18.67 -8.09
N LEU A 1032 32.88 18.82 -8.90
CA LEU A 1032 31.64 18.05 -8.82
C LEU A 1032 31.39 17.25 -10.12
N THR A 1033 32.47 16.87 -10.79
CA THR A 1033 32.40 16.06 -12.02
C THR A 1033 32.58 14.58 -11.73
N PHE A 1034 31.66 13.76 -12.23
CA PHE A 1034 31.65 12.31 -12.00
C PHE A 1034 31.59 11.51 -13.30
N LEU A 1035 32.37 10.44 -13.35
CA LEU A 1035 32.28 9.42 -14.39
C LEU A 1035 31.44 8.25 -13.89
N HIS A 1036 30.38 7.93 -14.62
CA HIS A 1036 29.58 6.74 -14.38
C HIS A 1036 29.71 5.78 -15.56
N TRP A 1037 30.10 4.53 -15.31
CA TRP A 1037 30.18 3.47 -16.31
C TRP A 1037 29.19 2.36 -15.99
N SER A 1038 28.62 1.76 -17.04
CA SER A 1038 27.69 0.65 -16.93
C SER A 1038 27.90 -0.33 -18.08
N VAL A 1039 27.93 -1.62 -17.76
CA VAL A 1039 27.95 -2.69 -18.75
C VAL A 1039 26.52 -3.15 -18.97
N LYS A 1040 26.03 -3.08 -20.21
CA LYS A 1040 24.62 -3.29 -20.55
C LYS A 1040 24.44 -4.38 -21.59
N THR A 1041 23.39 -5.18 -21.43
CA THR A 1041 22.94 -6.17 -22.43
C THR A 1041 21.60 -5.76 -23.03
N MET A 1042 21.32 -6.24 -24.24
CA MET A 1042 20.05 -6.05 -24.92
C MET A 1042 19.20 -7.32 -24.78
N SER A 1043 18.03 -7.21 -24.14
CA SER A 1043 17.03 -8.29 -24.07
C SER A 1043 15.65 -7.72 -24.39
N ASN A 1044 14.95 -8.33 -25.35
CA ASN A 1044 13.59 -7.94 -25.77
C ASN A 1044 13.44 -6.44 -26.10
N GLY A 1045 14.43 -5.84 -26.76
CA GLY A 1045 14.42 -4.41 -27.13
C GLY A 1045 14.64 -3.43 -25.97
N ARG A 1046 14.90 -3.91 -24.74
CA ARG A 1046 15.25 -3.07 -23.59
C ARG A 1046 16.71 -3.30 -23.17
N SER A 1047 17.42 -2.19 -22.91
CA SER A 1047 18.79 -2.21 -22.38
C SER A 1047 18.77 -2.43 -20.87
N MET A 1048 19.24 -3.59 -20.42
CA MET A 1048 19.38 -3.91 -19.00
C MET A 1048 20.82 -3.67 -18.55
N SER A 1049 21.01 -2.99 -17.41
CA SER A 1049 22.33 -2.85 -16.78
C SER A 1049 22.69 -4.17 -16.12
N ILE A 1050 23.80 -4.78 -16.53
CA ILE A 1050 24.35 -5.96 -15.84
C ILE A 1050 24.97 -5.49 -14.53
N THR A 1051 25.78 -4.42 -14.60
CA THR A 1051 26.52 -3.90 -13.47
C THR A 1051 27.11 -2.53 -13.82
N SER A 1052 27.46 -1.73 -12.81
CA SER A 1052 27.90 -0.34 -12.98
C SER A 1052 28.82 0.13 -11.86
N GLY A 1053 29.51 1.24 -12.10
CA GLY A 1053 30.28 1.96 -11.09
C GLY A 1053 30.26 3.46 -11.36
N THR A 1054 30.63 4.23 -10.33
CA THR A 1054 30.71 5.69 -10.39
C THR A 1054 31.95 6.13 -9.62
N ALA A 1055 32.69 7.09 -10.16
CA ALA A 1055 33.83 7.70 -9.50
C ALA A 1055 33.89 9.20 -9.80
N LYS A 1056 34.45 9.96 -8.87
CA LYS A 1056 34.78 11.37 -9.07
C LYS A 1056 35.96 11.49 -10.02
N VAL A 1057 35.89 12.38 -11.01
CA VAL A 1057 36.92 12.47 -12.07
C VAL A 1057 38.29 12.83 -11.51
N GLU A 1058 38.37 13.74 -10.54
CA GLU A 1058 39.63 14.12 -9.87
C GLU A 1058 40.31 12.96 -9.12
N ASN A 1059 39.55 11.93 -8.77
CA ASN A 1059 40.02 10.75 -8.04
C ASN A 1059 40.37 9.58 -8.98
N LEU A 1060 40.28 9.76 -10.30
CA LEU A 1060 40.70 8.76 -11.27
C LEU A 1060 42.22 8.82 -11.50
N ARG A 1061 42.85 7.64 -11.54
CA ARG A 1061 44.22 7.46 -12.00
C ARG A 1061 44.22 7.36 -13.53
N GLU A 1062 45.22 7.97 -14.16
CA GLU A 1062 45.45 7.88 -15.60
C GLU A 1062 46.27 6.62 -15.95
N GLY A 1063 46.30 6.27 -17.24
CA GLY A 1063 46.98 5.09 -17.78
C GLY A 1063 46.06 3.87 -17.92
N TYR A 1064 46.66 2.68 -18.06
CA TYR A 1064 45.92 1.42 -18.15
C TYR A 1064 45.42 0.99 -16.76
N ARG A 1065 44.11 1.13 -16.52
CA ARG A 1065 43.47 0.95 -15.21
C ARG A 1065 42.25 0.06 -15.25
N VAL A 1066 41.97 -0.56 -14.12
CA VAL A 1066 40.74 -1.33 -13.91
C VAL A 1066 39.66 -0.47 -13.29
N LEU A 1067 38.58 -0.24 -14.04
CA LEU A 1067 37.33 0.22 -13.47
C LEU A 1067 36.60 -0.97 -12.83
N PRO A 1068 36.31 -0.93 -11.52
CA PRO A 1068 35.58 -2.00 -10.86
C PRO A 1068 34.13 -2.04 -11.38
N ILE A 1069 33.57 -3.24 -11.52
CA ILE A 1069 32.18 -3.39 -11.94
C ILE A 1069 31.46 -4.37 -11.01
N GLY A 1070 30.56 -3.86 -10.17
CA GLY A 1070 29.79 -4.65 -9.18
C GLY A 1070 30.09 -4.26 -7.73
N GLU A 1071 29.39 -4.86 -6.77
CA GLU A 1071 29.62 -4.60 -5.35
C GLU A 1071 31.04 -5.02 -4.91
N ALA A 1072 31.70 -4.17 -4.12
CA ALA A 1072 33.03 -4.41 -3.56
C ALA A 1072 33.13 -5.73 -2.74
N SER A 1073 31.99 -6.22 -2.24
CA SER A 1073 31.86 -7.45 -1.45
C SER A 1073 32.00 -8.75 -2.27
N ASN A 1074 31.74 -8.71 -3.59
CA ASN A 1074 31.45 -9.92 -4.38
C ASN A 1074 32.49 -10.25 -5.48
N ASN A 1075 33.58 -9.48 -5.58
CA ASN A 1075 34.81 -9.81 -6.32
C ASN A 1075 34.64 -10.30 -7.78
N LYS A 1076 33.63 -9.84 -8.55
CA LYS A 1076 33.28 -10.39 -9.88
C LYS A 1076 32.85 -9.32 -10.87
N GLY A 1077 33.77 -8.97 -11.79
CA GLY A 1077 33.60 -8.02 -12.90
C GLY A 1077 34.68 -6.91 -12.92
N ARG A 1078 35.56 -6.90 -13.92
CA ARG A 1078 36.63 -5.88 -14.08
C ARG A 1078 36.65 -5.34 -15.51
N LEU A 1079 36.68 -4.02 -15.68
CA LEU A 1079 36.82 -3.36 -16.99
C LEU A 1079 38.20 -2.70 -17.08
N LEU A 1080 39.06 -3.22 -17.95
CA LEU A 1080 40.36 -2.62 -18.23
C LEU A 1080 40.20 -1.55 -19.30
N CYS A 1081 40.65 -0.34 -18.98
CA CYS A 1081 40.64 0.81 -19.88
C CYS A 1081 41.98 1.55 -19.86
N LYS A 1082 42.32 2.30 -20.91
CA LYS A 1082 43.31 3.38 -20.83
C LYS A 1082 42.58 4.70 -20.58
N ILE A 1083 42.86 5.34 -19.45
CA ILE A 1083 42.19 6.58 -19.04
C ILE A 1083 43.17 7.76 -19.22
N SER A 1084 42.70 8.84 -19.85
CA SER A 1084 43.41 10.12 -19.91
C SER A 1084 42.42 11.26 -19.61
N VAL A 1085 42.85 12.18 -18.75
CA VAL A 1085 42.06 13.33 -18.35
C VAL A 1085 42.86 14.59 -18.67
N LYS A 1086 42.28 15.51 -19.43
CA LYS A 1086 42.84 16.84 -19.66
C LYS A 1086 41.87 17.89 -19.12
N SER A 1087 42.38 18.78 -18.29
CA SER A 1087 41.64 19.94 -17.78
C SER A 1087 42.37 21.19 -18.24
N THR A 1088 41.67 22.08 -18.94
CA THR A 1088 42.21 23.35 -19.47
C THR A 1088 41.37 24.53 -19.05
#